data_AF-A0A5C9A1S2-F1
#
_entry.id   AF-A0A5C9A1S2-F1
#
_cell.length_a   1.000
_cell.length_b   1.000
_cell.length_c   1.000
_cell.angle_alpha   90.00
_cell.angle_beta   90.00
_cell.angle_gamma   90.00
#
_symmetry.space_group_name_H-M   'P 1'
#
loop_
_entity.id
_entity.type
_entity.pdbx_description
1 polymer ?
#
loop_
_entity_poly.entity_id
_entity_poly.type
_entity_poly.pdbx_seq_one_letter_code
_entity_poly.pdbx_strand_id
1 'polypeptide(L)'
;MTSKTDIVSLKWVIGLMNKQAENAEQALVEYSKDMSQKKPLLQCMWAVHQITSTLRALGIKKGEMLSIEMERSLNFLYKDRVQGERRKLTMGGLMQAFKILPAYLAHVQTSRLDTGQGLEQYVNDLRRWVGERPRPQAFFFHMDIPEGLGITAGASPASDEEIRSRANVMLALYLEMAKSALRKRNVGESMKTVARIARKMQSLFVGTEPERFWFTQVGLCEGIAGGLIVPDECIAQVFKTGAFMIKYARENGGEVDPSVDYNAYLQQMLYYIASCRAKPVHIANIREVFGIDDNTLEESQRGLIHIDALVTALSSALEHLNAAADFINANDLNAIKASSEADGAEVVDHVEQAMFRLTAAGHDAHADSLQSVYNKLQSLYRGDYRNDEVKLDQAITSIVRGIVDVKLDVEYKLEHGVCSSFSSREFELRESVVKATFGQMALVENHLHAILRGKALANALKRKPFGMEDTLKLTHALHRYLNKTDKGHAELRKAVFDADNGEADLDLLYDLACKFEAQLDKTPERKAMSISIQLLSEIAGALTFAGMEREGNVMEQCRRWLEAASKAGCVHEDEAFRCFADAFAQIELHLQRTLIDPLDDTAHMIAFAEQRAAELDRYGAELSAGAAVAVPETGAEETASVAAAPARNYVEDRDIPPEFREVFLEESEEIVEELARLMTVWELDPEANDHLKDIRRHFHTFKGNGRAVGANVLGELGWSAQDLLDRVLDGDIAPDDKLQALLRDVVDALPGLVASFGDAAGFDVTTTRELTNRCFRMAENGVDDLASDMPQLDDAGVPPATGPGSETSALHPAGHS
;
A
#
# COMPACT_ATOMS: atom_id res chain seq x y z
N MET A 1 16.07 -1.38 -6.29
CA MET A 1 14.74 -1.01 -5.75
C MET A 1 14.52 0.45 -6.01
N THR A 2 13.66 0.74 -6.98
CA THR A 2 13.16 2.07 -7.24
C THR A 2 12.18 2.40 -6.12
N SER A 3 12.60 3.21 -5.15
CA SER A 3 11.69 3.83 -4.18
C SER A 3 10.55 4.49 -4.97
N LYS A 4 9.37 3.87 -4.92
CA LYS A 4 8.14 4.50 -5.38
C LYS A 4 7.91 5.70 -4.47
N THR A 5 7.41 6.79 -5.05
CA THR A 5 7.15 8.01 -4.28
C THR A 5 6.20 7.70 -3.13
N ASP A 6 6.64 7.96 -1.89
CA ASP A 6 5.86 7.73 -0.69
C ASP A 6 4.92 8.91 -0.44
N ILE A 7 3.78 8.88 -1.15
CA ILE A 7 2.78 9.94 -1.06
C ILE A 7 2.03 9.91 0.28
N VAL A 8 1.98 8.76 0.95
CA VAL A 8 1.31 8.62 2.24
C VAL A 8 2.09 9.41 3.29
N SER A 9 3.40 9.19 3.38
CA SER A 9 4.27 9.94 4.27
C SER A 9 4.32 11.42 3.92
N LEU A 10 4.25 11.78 2.62
CA LEU A 10 4.18 13.18 2.18
C LEU A 10 3.03 13.95 2.87
N LYS A 11 1.83 13.36 3.03
CA LYS A 11 0.68 14.02 3.68
C LYS A 11 1.01 14.49 5.11
N TRP A 12 1.84 13.73 5.82
CA TRP A 12 2.23 14.04 7.20
C TRP A 12 3.33 15.10 7.26
N VAL A 13 4.29 15.06 6.34
CA VAL A 13 5.45 15.95 6.37
C VAL A 13 5.28 17.23 5.54
N ILE A 14 4.26 17.33 4.67
CA ILE A 14 4.08 18.50 3.78
C ILE A 14 3.93 19.81 4.58
N GLY A 15 3.21 19.79 5.70
CA GLY A 15 3.08 20.95 6.59
C GLY A 15 4.43 21.37 7.19
N LEU A 16 5.24 20.40 7.59
CA LEU A 16 6.60 20.64 8.08
C LEU A 16 7.50 21.21 6.96
N MET A 17 7.46 20.63 5.76
CA MET A 17 8.25 21.09 4.62
C MET A 17 7.87 22.52 4.20
N ASN A 18 6.58 22.83 4.18
CA ASN A 18 6.09 24.18 3.92
C ASN A 18 6.60 25.16 4.99
N LYS A 19 6.57 24.76 6.26
CA LYS A 19 7.16 25.56 7.34
C LYS A 19 8.66 25.78 7.17
N GLN A 20 9.40 24.76 6.74
CA GLN A 20 10.83 24.91 6.46
C GLN A 20 11.09 25.83 5.26
N ALA A 21 10.25 25.78 4.23
CA ALA A 21 10.34 26.69 3.08
C ALA A 21 10.10 28.15 3.52
N GLU A 22 9.08 28.42 4.34
CA GLU A 22 8.83 29.74 4.94
C GLU A 22 10.01 30.23 5.78
N ASN A 23 10.54 29.38 6.66
CA ASN A 23 11.69 29.71 7.51
C ASN A 23 12.92 30.05 6.66
N ALA A 24 13.16 29.28 5.60
CA ALA A 24 14.26 29.49 4.67
C ALA A 24 14.09 30.79 3.87
N GLU A 25 12.86 31.10 3.44
CA GLU A 25 12.53 32.37 2.78
C GLU A 25 12.80 33.56 3.71
N GLN A 26 12.31 33.53 4.96
CA GLN A 26 12.55 34.59 5.94
C GLN A 26 14.05 34.79 6.21
N ALA A 27 14.81 33.70 6.35
CA ALA A 27 16.25 33.77 6.56
C ALA A 27 17.00 34.36 5.36
N LEU A 28 16.54 34.08 4.12
CA LEU A 28 17.12 34.69 2.92
C LEU A 28 16.78 36.19 2.82
N VAL A 29 15.56 36.58 3.20
CA VAL A 29 15.17 38.00 3.28
C VAL A 29 16.03 38.73 4.31
N GLU A 30 16.29 38.12 5.47
CA GLU A 30 17.16 38.71 6.49
C GLU A 30 18.61 38.87 5.98
N TYR A 31 19.15 37.84 5.30
CA TYR A 31 20.45 37.93 4.63
C TYR A 31 20.50 39.05 3.58
N SER A 32 19.38 39.33 2.90
CA SER A 32 19.32 40.39 1.88
C SER A 32 19.46 41.80 2.45
N LYS A 33 19.10 42.01 3.73
CA LYS A 33 19.22 43.30 4.43
C LYS A 33 20.67 43.62 4.77
N ASP A 34 21.45 42.63 5.21
CA ASP A 34 22.87 42.75 5.49
C ASP A 34 23.66 41.53 4.97
N MET A 35 24.19 41.65 3.76
CA MET A 35 24.93 40.57 3.08
C MET A 35 26.30 40.25 3.70
N SER A 36 26.76 41.05 4.66
CA SER A 36 28.00 40.78 5.41
C SER A 36 27.79 39.70 6.49
N GLN A 37 26.55 39.57 6.98
CA GLN A 37 26.18 38.61 8.03
C GLN A 37 25.82 37.25 7.42
N LYS A 38 26.68 36.24 7.61
CA LYS A 38 26.49 34.91 7.03
C LYS A 38 25.56 34.00 7.84
N LYS A 39 25.19 34.38 9.07
CA LYS A 39 24.35 33.55 9.96
C LYS A 39 22.94 33.26 9.37
N PRO A 40 22.19 34.24 8.83
CA PRO A 40 20.89 33.95 8.22
C PRO A 40 21.00 33.05 6.98
N LEU A 41 22.10 33.18 6.22
CA LEU A 41 22.36 32.32 5.06
C LEU A 41 22.59 30.86 5.48
N LEU A 42 23.29 30.61 6.60
CA LEU A 42 23.44 29.26 7.15
C LEU A 42 22.11 28.66 7.63
N GLN A 43 21.25 29.47 8.24
CA GLN A 43 19.90 29.03 8.64
C GLN A 43 19.05 28.65 7.42
N CYS A 44 19.11 29.46 6.35
CA CYS A 44 18.47 29.15 5.07
C CYS A 44 19.00 27.83 4.48
N MET A 45 20.33 27.63 4.48
CA MET A 45 20.95 26.38 4.01
C MET A 45 20.49 25.17 4.80
N TRP A 46 20.42 25.26 6.12
CA TRP A 46 19.98 24.16 6.97
C TRP A 46 18.52 23.77 6.70
N ALA A 47 17.62 24.76 6.58
CA ALA A 47 16.21 24.51 6.28
C ALA A 47 16.01 23.87 4.89
N VAL A 48 16.74 24.35 3.87
CA VAL A 48 16.73 23.71 2.53
C VAL A 48 17.29 22.29 2.60
N HIS A 49 18.32 22.05 3.42
CA HIS A 49 18.88 20.72 3.58
C HIS A 49 17.89 19.72 4.18
N GLN A 50 17.10 20.13 5.18
CA GLN A 50 16.02 19.31 5.72
C GLN A 50 15.00 18.97 4.63
N ILE A 51 14.59 19.96 3.83
CA ILE A 51 13.70 19.74 2.69
C ILE A 51 14.27 18.71 1.72
N THR A 52 15.55 18.82 1.34
CA THR A 52 16.20 17.86 0.43
C THR A 52 16.21 16.45 1.00
N SER A 53 16.57 16.29 2.28
CA SER A 53 16.59 14.99 2.95
C SER A 53 15.21 14.35 3.00
N THR A 54 14.17 15.14 3.32
CA THR A 54 12.77 14.66 3.29
C THR A 54 12.34 14.25 1.88
N LEU A 55 12.60 15.07 0.86
CA LEU A 55 12.27 14.73 -0.54
C LEU A 55 12.94 13.43 -1.00
N ARG A 56 14.20 13.22 -0.61
CA ARG A 56 14.95 12.00 -0.90
C ARG A 56 14.34 10.78 -0.21
N ALA A 57 14.04 10.90 1.09
CA ALA A 57 13.42 9.82 1.86
C ALA A 57 12.06 9.41 1.27
N LEU A 58 11.27 10.38 0.79
CA LEU A 58 9.98 10.14 0.14
C LEU A 58 10.09 9.66 -1.32
N GLY A 59 11.28 9.55 -1.90
CA GLY A 59 11.44 9.18 -3.31
C GLY A 59 10.89 10.22 -4.31
N ILE A 60 10.74 11.48 -3.91
CA ILE A 60 10.30 12.60 -4.77
C ILE A 60 11.52 13.16 -5.53
N LYS A 61 12.04 12.37 -6.48
CA LYS A 61 13.32 12.61 -7.17
C LYS A 61 13.36 13.91 -7.97
N LYS A 62 12.29 14.28 -8.68
CA LYS A 62 12.20 15.50 -9.49
C LYS A 62 12.06 16.73 -8.60
N GLY A 63 11.28 16.66 -7.53
CA GLY A 63 11.26 17.67 -6.47
C GLY A 63 12.63 17.87 -5.82
N GLU A 64 13.34 16.78 -5.52
CA GLU A 64 14.70 16.81 -4.96
C GLU A 64 15.69 17.56 -5.89
N MET A 65 15.50 17.50 -7.22
CA MET A 65 16.36 18.25 -8.15
C MET A 65 16.31 19.75 -7.89
N LEU A 66 15.15 20.31 -7.51
CA LEU A 66 15.03 21.72 -7.17
C LEU A 66 15.78 22.03 -5.88
N SER A 67 15.54 21.26 -4.82
CA SER A 67 16.16 21.52 -3.51
C SER A 67 17.70 21.37 -3.55
N ILE A 68 18.23 20.42 -4.31
CA ILE A 68 19.68 20.27 -4.55
C ILE A 68 20.27 21.52 -5.21
N GLU A 69 19.59 22.08 -6.22
CA GLU A 69 20.08 23.31 -6.87
C GLU A 69 19.92 24.55 -5.96
N MET A 70 18.93 24.55 -5.06
CA MET A 70 18.82 25.56 -4.00
C MET A 70 20.01 25.47 -3.03
N GLU A 71 20.35 24.29 -2.53
CA GLU A 71 21.53 24.08 -1.67
C GLU A 71 22.82 24.52 -2.35
N ARG A 72 23.00 24.13 -3.62
CA ARG A 72 24.16 24.54 -4.41
C ARG A 72 24.24 26.06 -4.53
N SER A 73 23.12 26.70 -4.84
CA SER A 73 23.02 28.16 -4.96
C SER A 73 23.36 28.88 -3.65
N LEU A 74 22.84 28.40 -2.53
CA LEU A 74 23.14 28.93 -1.21
C LEU A 74 24.61 28.73 -0.82
N ASN A 75 25.21 27.58 -1.13
CA ASN A 75 26.64 27.32 -0.92
C ASN A 75 27.53 28.27 -1.76
N PHE A 76 27.13 28.57 -3.00
CA PHE A 76 27.85 29.52 -3.85
C PHE A 76 27.73 30.97 -3.33
N LEU A 77 26.58 31.35 -2.78
CA LEU A 77 26.39 32.62 -2.07
C LEU A 77 27.26 32.68 -0.80
N TYR A 78 27.30 31.60 -0.03
CA TYR A 78 28.06 31.52 1.22
C TYR A 78 29.56 31.69 0.96
N LYS A 79 30.09 31.02 -0.07
CA LYS A 79 31.49 31.09 -0.51
C LYS A 79 31.83 32.32 -1.36
N ASP A 80 30.91 33.27 -1.53
CA ASP A 80 31.06 34.48 -2.35
C ASP A 80 31.50 34.21 -3.80
N ARG A 81 31.13 33.04 -4.35
CA ARG A 81 31.40 32.64 -5.74
C ARG A 81 30.50 33.34 -6.76
N VAL A 82 29.35 33.83 -6.30
CA VAL A 82 28.43 34.67 -7.09
C VAL A 82 28.39 36.09 -6.52
N GLN A 83 28.64 37.08 -7.38
CA GLN A 83 28.79 38.49 -7.02
C GLN A 83 28.01 39.40 -7.96
N GLY A 84 27.80 40.65 -7.56
CA GLY A 84 27.14 41.67 -8.36
C GLY A 84 25.71 41.27 -8.78
N GLU A 85 25.41 41.39 -10.07
CA GLU A 85 24.10 41.07 -10.64
C GLU A 85 23.72 39.60 -10.50
N ARG A 86 24.68 38.68 -10.69
CA ARG A 86 24.42 37.23 -10.54
C ARG A 86 23.98 36.88 -9.13
N ARG A 87 24.54 37.52 -8.10
CA ARG A 87 24.10 37.36 -6.71
C ARG A 87 22.62 37.71 -6.56
N LYS A 88 22.19 38.85 -7.10
CA LYS A 88 20.78 39.30 -7.04
C LYS A 88 19.86 38.32 -7.77
N LEU A 89 20.27 37.84 -8.95
CA LEU A 89 19.52 36.85 -9.72
C LEU A 89 19.43 35.52 -8.98
N THR A 90 20.51 35.02 -8.37
CA THR A 90 20.50 33.81 -7.55
C THR A 90 19.55 33.95 -6.36
N MET A 91 19.59 35.07 -5.64
CA MET A 91 18.67 35.32 -4.52
C MET A 91 17.21 35.41 -4.99
N GLY A 92 16.94 36.09 -6.11
CA GLY A 92 15.60 36.14 -6.70
C GLY A 92 15.11 34.77 -7.16
N GLY A 93 15.97 33.96 -7.77
CA GLY A 93 15.67 32.58 -8.16
C GLY A 93 15.37 31.68 -6.96
N LEU A 94 16.12 31.84 -5.86
CA LEU A 94 15.84 31.14 -4.60
C LEU A 94 14.48 31.54 -4.02
N MET A 95 14.10 32.82 -4.06
CA MET A 95 12.76 33.27 -3.63
C MET A 95 11.65 32.64 -4.47
N GLN A 96 11.85 32.52 -5.78
CA GLN A 96 10.88 31.83 -6.64
C GLN A 96 10.82 30.33 -6.34
N ALA A 97 11.97 29.71 -6.07
CA ALA A 97 12.04 28.30 -5.69
C ALA A 97 11.29 28.00 -4.37
N PHE A 98 11.38 28.90 -3.37
CA PHE A 98 10.62 28.76 -2.12
C PHE A 98 9.10 28.88 -2.32
N LYS A 99 8.65 29.61 -3.35
CA LYS A 99 7.22 29.75 -3.66
C LYS A 99 6.68 28.58 -4.48
N ILE A 100 7.45 28.09 -5.44
CA ILE A 100 7.01 26.98 -6.29
C ILE A 100 7.06 25.64 -5.57
N LEU A 101 7.98 25.44 -4.62
CA LEU A 101 8.14 24.17 -3.93
C LEU A 101 6.85 23.74 -3.19
N PRO A 102 6.20 24.57 -2.36
CA PRO A 102 4.92 24.23 -1.77
C PRO A 102 3.84 23.88 -2.79
N ALA A 103 3.75 24.63 -3.89
CA ALA A 103 2.80 24.36 -4.97
C ALA A 103 3.07 23.03 -5.68
N TYR A 104 4.35 22.68 -5.84
CA TYR A 104 4.77 21.40 -6.38
C TYR A 104 4.44 20.25 -5.42
N LEU A 105 4.75 20.37 -4.13
CA LEU A 105 4.42 19.33 -3.13
C LEU A 105 2.93 19.06 -3.07
N ALA A 106 2.14 20.13 -3.11
CA ALA A 106 0.70 20.10 -3.27
C ALA A 106 0.27 19.30 -4.50
N HIS A 107 0.83 19.63 -5.67
CA HIS A 107 0.56 18.89 -6.90
C HIS A 107 0.97 17.41 -6.80
N VAL A 108 2.11 17.08 -6.19
CA VAL A 108 2.55 15.69 -5.97
C VAL A 108 1.61 14.95 -5.04
N GLN A 109 1.17 15.59 -3.95
CA GLN A 109 0.19 15.01 -3.02
C GLN A 109 -1.12 14.68 -3.74
N THR A 110 -1.56 15.59 -4.60
CA THR A 110 -2.83 15.49 -5.29
C THR A 110 -2.80 14.55 -6.50
N SER A 111 -1.77 14.64 -7.34
CA SER A 111 -1.56 13.73 -8.50
C SER A 111 -1.05 12.34 -8.09
N ARG A 112 -0.62 12.20 -6.83
CA ARG A 112 0.04 11.00 -6.27
C ARG A 112 1.31 10.61 -7.03
N LEU A 113 1.90 11.52 -7.81
CA LEU A 113 3.04 11.24 -8.68
C LEU A 113 4.05 12.40 -8.66
N ASP A 114 5.33 12.06 -8.69
CA ASP A 114 6.42 13.01 -8.88
C ASP A 114 6.56 13.36 -10.38
N THR A 115 5.62 14.16 -10.88
CA THR A 115 5.50 14.49 -12.31
C THR A 115 6.63 15.40 -12.81
N GLY A 116 7.22 16.22 -11.94
CA GLY A 116 8.19 17.25 -12.31
C GLY A 116 7.58 18.49 -12.96
N GLN A 117 6.25 18.54 -13.03
CA GLN A 117 5.50 19.61 -13.68
C GLN A 117 5.88 20.98 -13.08
N GLY A 118 6.14 21.95 -13.96
CA GLY A 118 6.50 23.32 -13.56
C GLY A 118 7.87 23.51 -12.92
N LEU A 119 8.67 22.47 -12.68
CA LEU A 119 9.96 22.61 -12.00
C LEU A 119 11.11 23.05 -12.93
N GLU A 120 11.06 22.68 -14.21
CA GLU A 120 12.19 22.83 -15.15
C GLU A 120 12.80 24.23 -15.12
N GLN A 121 11.97 25.26 -15.24
CA GLN A 121 12.41 26.66 -15.30
C GLN A 121 13.20 27.03 -14.05
N TYR A 122 12.68 26.73 -12.86
CA TYR A 122 13.27 27.14 -11.59
C TYR A 122 14.59 26.40 -11.32
N VAL A 123 14.65 25.10 -11.65
CA VAL A 123 15.90 24.33 -11.56
C VAL A 123 16.96 24.93 -12.49
N ASN A 124 16.59 25.21 -13.74
CA ASN A 124 17.52 25.69 -14.76
C ASN A 124 17.94 27.15 -14.54
N ASP A 125 17.08 28.00 -13.99
CA ASP A 125 17.43 29.37 -13.60
C ASP A 125 18.48 29.38 -12.49
N LEU A 126 18.28 28.60 -11.42
CA LEU A 126 19.27 28.46 -10.34
C LEU A 126 20.63 28.01 -10.88
N ARG A 127 20.64 26.95 -11.70
CA ARG A 127 21.86 26.43 -12.37
C ARG A 127 22.53 27.51 -13.22
N ARG A 128 21.76 28.22 -14.04
CA ARG A 128 22.30 29.25 -14.94
C ARG A 128 22.94 30.40 -14.15
N TRP A 129 22.40 30.79 -12.99
CA TRP A 129 22.92 31.91 -12.19
C TRP A 129 24.19 31.55 -11.43
N VAL A 130 24.36 30.27 -11.07
CA VAL A 130 25.63 29.77 -10.50
C VAL A 130 26.67 29.37 -11.56
N GLY A 131 26.31 29.42 -12.85
CA GLY A 131 27.20 29.13 -13.97
C GLY A 131 27.24 27.64 -14.38
N GLU A 132 26.29 26.85 -13.92
CA GLU A 132 26.10 25.47 -14.33
C GLU A 132 25.28 25.36 -15.63
N ARG A 133 25.48 24.25 -16.38
CA ARG A 133 24.70 23.99 -17.60
C ARG A 133 23.26 23.61 -17.27
N PRO A 134 22.24 24.05 -18.03
CA PRO A 134 20.87 23.61 -17.84
C PRO A 134 20.74 22.08 -17.94
N ARG A 135 19.83 21.51 -17.16
CA ARG A 135 19.43 20.10 -17.28
C ARG A 135 18.51 19.94 -18.50
N PRO A 136 18.64 18.82 -19.25
CA PRO A 136 17.68 18.43 -20.27
C PRO A 136 16.23 18.41 -19.76
N GLN A 137 15.30 18.88 -20.59
CA GLN A 137 13.85 18.89 -20.25
C GLN A 137 13.30 17.47 -20.04
N ALA A 138 13.92 16.46 -20.66
CA ALA A 138 13.58 15.05 -20.49
C ALA A 138 13.56 14.58 -19.03
N PHE A 139 14.33 15.23 -18.13
CA PHE A 139 14.32 14.90 -16.70
C PHE A 139 13.04 15.33 -15.97
N PHE A 140 12.30 16.29 -16.54
CA PHE A 140 11.06 16.84 -15.97
C PHE A 140 9.81 16.31 -16.67
N PHE A 141 9.97 15.55 -17.76
CA PHE A 141 8.86 15.00 -18.50
C PHE A 141 8.17 13.88 -17.73
N HIS A 142 6.84 13.89 -17.79
CA HIS A 142 5.98 12.82 -17.33
C HIS A 142 4.78 12.69 -18.26
N MET A 143 4.41 11.46 -18.55
CA MET A 143 3.11 11.08 -19.10
C MET A 143 2.62 9.80 -18.41
N ASP A 144 1.31 9.63 -18.32
CA ASP A 144 0.75 8.42 -17.72
C ASP A 144 0.88 7.24 -18.70
N ILE A 145 1.47 6.15 -18.21
CA ILE A 145 1.70 4.94 -19.00
C ILE A 145 1.00 3.78 -18.29
N PRO A 146 -0.07 3.22 -18.89
CA PRO A 146 -0.73 2.04 -18.35
C PRO A 146 0.24 0.88 -18.08
N GLU A 147 -0.09 0.09 -17.06
CA GLU A 147 0.67 -1.12 -16.73
C GLU A 147 0.66 -2.10 -17.93
N GLY A 148 1.74 -2.84 -18.11
CA GLY A 148 1.91 -3.73 -19.28
C GLY A 148 2.11 -3.04 -20.65
N LEU A 149 1.77 -1.76 -20.85
CA LEU A 149 1.77 -1.13 -22.18
C LEU A 149 3.15 -1.10 -22.85
N GLY A 150 3.27 -1.68 -24.05
CA GLY A 150 4.55 -1.83 -24.75
C GLY A 150 5.34 -3.09 -24.36
N ILE A 151 4.77 -3.97 -23.54
CA ILE A 151 5.25 -5.36 -23.32
C ILE A 151 4.37 -6.30 -24.14
N THR A 152 5.00 -7.28 -24.79
CA THR A 152 4.27 -8.31 -25.52
C THR A 152 3.58 -9.28 -24.54
N ALA A 153 2.25 -9.20 -24.44
CA ALA A 153 1.46 -10.03 -23.53
C ALA A 153 1.56 -11.53 -23.86
N GLY A 154 1.70 -12.36 -22.84
CA GLY A 154 1.76 -13.83 -22.97
C GLY A 154 3.03 -14.38 -23.61
N ALA A 155 4.03 -13.54 -23.89
CA ALA A 155 5.34 -13.97 -24.38
C ALA A 155 6.29 -14.29 -23.22
N SER A 156 7.31 -15.09 -23.50
CA SER A 156 8.37 -15.43 -22.55
C SER A 156 9.74 -15.06 -23.11
N PRO A 157 10.68 -14.61 -22.27
CA PRO A 157 12.02 -14.27 -22.70
C PRO A 157 12.76 -15.49 -23.27
N ALA A 158 13.84 -15.23 -24.01
CA ALA A 158 14.72 -16.28 -24.51
C ALA A 158 15.41 -17.03 -23.35
N SER A 159 15.98 -18.20 -23.62
CA SER A 159 16.71 -18.96 -22.60
C SER A 159 17.94 -18.20 -22.10
N ASP A 160 18.29 -18.41 -20.83
CA ASP A 160 19.46 -17.76 -20.21
C ASP A 160 20.76 -17.99 -21.00
N GLU A 161 20.92 -19.18 -21.56
CA GLU A 161 22.08 -19.51 -22.39
C GLU A 161 22.13 -18.67 -23.68
N GLU A 162 20.99 -18.50 -24.37
CA GLU A 162 20.93 -17.63 -25.55
C GLU A 162 21.23 -16.18 -25.16
N ILE A 163 20.62 -15.69 -24.09
CA ILE A 163 20.79 -14.30 -23.63
C ILE A 163 22.26 -14.02 -23.32
N ARG A 164 22.90 -14.87 -22.50
CA ARG A 164 24.33 -14.72 -22.14
C ARG A 164 25.23 -14.73 -23.37
N SER A 165 25.03 -15.69 -24.27
CA SER A 165 25.81 -15.84 -25.50
C SER A 165 25.70 -14.61 -26.42
N ARG A 166 24.47 -14.11 -26.63
CA ARG A 166 24.23 -12.93 -27.47
C ARG A 166 24.78 -11.66 -26.82
N ALA A 167 24.52 -11.44 -25.53
CA ALA A 167 24.96 -10.25 -24.81
C ALA A 167 26.50 -10.12 -24.79
N ASN A 168 27.21 -11.25 -24.66
CA ASN A 168 28.68 -11.28 -24.66
C ASN A 168 29.30 -10.66 -25.93
N VAL A 169 28.70 -10.88 -27.09
CA VAL A 169 29.23 -10.39 -28.38
C VAL A 169 28.78 -8.95 -28.69
N MET A 170 27.65 -8.50 -28.12
CA MET A 170 27.07 -7.19 -28.44
C MET A 170 27.68 -6.01 -27.64
N LEU A 171 28.13 -6.25 -26.40
CA LEU A 171 28.51 -5.17 -25.47
C LEU A 171 29.61 -4.23 -26.01
N ALA A 172 30.69 -4.81 -26.54
CA ALA A 172 31.83 -4.02 -27.01
C ALA A 172 31.45 -3.11 -28.20
N LEU A 173 30.73 -3.68 -29.17
CA LEU A 173 30.26 -2.96 -30.36
C LEU A 173 29.25 -1.87 -29.99
N TYR A 174 28.34 -2.15 -29.06
CA TYR A 174 27.38 -1.17 -28.54
C TYR A 174 28.10 0.05 -27.95
N LEU A 175 29.07 -0.16 -27.05
CA LEU A 175 29.83 0.92 -26.41
C LEU A 175 30.62 1.77 -27.41
N GLU A 176 31.27 1.12 -28.38
CA GLU A 176 32.05 1.81 -29.42
C GLU A 176 31.16 2.73 -30.26
N MET A 177 30.03 2.20 -30.75
CA MET A 177 29.12 2.94 -31.62
C MET A 177 28.37 4.05 -30.87
N ALA A 178 27.88 3.78 -29.66
CA ALA A 178 27.24 4.82 -28.84
C ALA A 178 28.22 5.98 -28.57
N LYS A 179 29.47 5.68 -28.21
CA LYS A 179 30.52 6.69 -27.99
C LYS A 179 30.86 7.47 -29.25
N SER A 180 30.89 6.82 -30.42
CA SER A 180 31.13 7.49 -31.70
C SER A 180 30.02 8.51 -32.01
N ALA A 181 28.75 8.12 -31.85
CA ALA A 181 27.60 8.99 -32.07
C ALA A 181 27.57 10.19 -31.10
N LEU A 182 27.83 9.96 -29.80
CA LEU A 182 27.90 11.03 -28.80
C LEU A 182 29.04 12.03 -29.09
N ARG A 183 30.11 11.59 -29.76
CA ARG A 183 31.20 12.44 -30.25
C ARG A 183 30.92 13.08 -31.61
N LYS A 184 29.69 12.94 -32.13
CA LYS A 184 29.24 13.43 -33.43
C LYS A 184 30.05 12.88 -34.61
N ARG A 185 30.52 11.62 -34.51
CA ARG A 185 31.28 10.92 -35.56
C ARG A 185 30.46 9.76 -36.11
N ASN A 186 30.38 9.64 -37.44
CA ASN A 186 29.66 8.58 -38.15
C ASN A 186 28.25 8.33 -37.59
N VAL A 187 27.55 9.39 -37.17
CA VAL A 187 26.31 9.31 -36.35
C VAL A 187 25.29 8.35 -36.97
N GLY A 188 25.02 8.47 -38.27
CA GLY A 188 24.05 7.61 -38.94
C GLY A 188 24.40 6.11 -38.90
N GLU A 189 25.65 5.73 -39.16
CA GLU A 189 26.09 4.33 -39.13
C GLU A 189 26.15 3.78 -37.70
N SER A 190 26.68 4.60 -36.77
CA SER A 190 26.74 4.26 -35.35
C SER A 190 25.34 4.00 -34.78
N MET A 191 24.38 4.91 -35.02
CA MET A 191 23.01 4.75 -34.51
C MET A 191 22.25 3.59 -35.18
N LYS A 192 22.48 3.31 -36.47
CA LYS A 192 21.95 2.09 -37.10
C LYS A 192 22.44 0.81 -36.41
N THR A 193 23.69 0.79 -35.98
CA THR A 193 24.27 -0.37 -35.29
C THR A 193 23.74 -0.50 -33.87
N VAL A 194 23.67 0.61 -33.12
CA VAL A 194 23.06 0.62 -31.77
C VAL A 194 21.58 0.20 -31.84
N ALA A 195 20.81 0.71 -32.79
CA ALA A 195 19.41 0.30 -33.00
C ALA A 195 19.26 -1.20 -33.30
N ARG A 196 20.18 -1.79 -34.07
CA ARG A 196 20.16 -3.23 -34.36
C ARG A 196 20.40 -4.06 -33.09
N ILE A 197 21.32 -3.63 -32.25
CA ILE A 197 21.60 -4.29 -30.95
C ILE A 197 20.38 -4.14 -30.04
N ALA A 198 19.82 -2.93 -29.91
CA ALA A 198 18.62 -2.67 -29.14
C ALA A 198 17.45 -3.56 -29.58
N ARG A 199 17.20 -3.70 -30.89
CA ARG A 199 16.16 -4.59 -31.42
C ARG A 199 16.41 -6.06 -31.10
N LYS A 200 17.67 -6.53 -31.11
CA LYS A 200 17.97 -7.91 -30.69
C LYS A 200 17.75 -8.08 -29.19
N MET A 201 18.16 -7.13 -28.36
CA MET A 201 17.89 -7.15 -26.92
C MET A 201 16.38 -7.13 -26.62
N GLN A 202 15.59 -6.32 -27.34
CA GLN A 202 14.12 -6.33 -27.25
C GLN A 202 13.57 -7.75 -27.46
N SER A 203 14.00 -8.45 -28.52
CA SER A 203 13.51 -9.81 -28.81
C SER A 203 13.92 -10.86 -27.77
N LEU A 204 15.05 -10.64 -27.08
CA LEU A 204 15.54 -11.55 -26.04
C LEU A 204 14.77 -11.40 -24.73
N PHE A 205 14.27 -10.20 -24.45
CA PHE A 205 13.56 -9.83 -23.23
C PHE A 205 12.05 -9.65 -23.46
N VAL A 206 11.49 -10.27 -24.49
CA VAL A 206 10.06 -10.17 -24.80
C VAL A 206 9.21 -10.66 -23.61
N GLY A 207 8.12 -9.94 -23.32
CA GLY A 207 7.26 -10.25 -22.16
C GLY A 207 7.77 -9.71 -20.82
N THR A 208 8.84 -8.91 -20.81
CA THR A 208 9.45 -8.36 -19.58
C THR A 208 9.59 -6.84 -19.63
N GLU A 209 9.81 -6.18 -18.48
CA GLU A 209 9.99 -4.72 -18.42
C GLU A 209 11.11 -4.16 -19.32
N PRO A 210 12.31 -4.79 -19.41
CA PRO A 210 13.36 -4.35 -20.34
C PRO A 210 12.93 -4.25 -21.81
N GLU A 211 11.89 -4.96 -22.25
CA GLU A 211 11.37 -4.90 -23.62
C GLU A 211 11.07 -3.46 -24.05
N ARG A 212 10.35 -2.69 -23.21
CA ARG A 212 9.94 -1.31 -23.50
C ARG A 212 11.13 -0.37 -23.62
N PHE A 213 12.15 -0.56 -22.78
CA PHE A 213 13.37 0.21 -22.82
C PHE A 213 14.07 0.05 -24.19
N TRP A 214 14.27 -1.20 -24.60
CA TRP A 214 14.92 -1.50 -25.88
C TRP A 214 14.09 -1.08 -27.08
N PHE A 215 12.78 -1.29 -27.03
CA PHE A 215 11.82 -0.85 -28.04
C PHE A 215 11.92 0.67 -28.27
N THR A 216 11.91 1.46 -27.19
CA THR A 216 11.96 2.92 -27.28
C THR A 216 13.35 3.42 -27.71
N GLN A 217 14.42 2.74 -27.28
CA GLN A 217 15.79 3.08 -27.69
C GLN A 217 16.02 2.94 -29.21
N VAL A 218 15.30 2.03 -29.90
CA VAL A 218 15.33 1.92 -31.37
C VAL A 218 14.84 3.23 -32.01
N GLY A 219 13.73 3.79 -31.54
CA GLY A 219 13.20 5.08 -32.02
C GLY A 219 14.12 6.25 -31.70
N LEU A 220 14.72 6.26 -30.50
CA LEU A 220 15.72 7.27 -30.13
C LEU A 220 16.91 7.25 -31.12
N CYS A 221 17.41 6.06 -31.46
CA CYS A 221 18.48 5.91 -32.45
C CYS A 221 18.06 6.36 -33.86
N GLU A 222 16.83 6.08 -34.28
CA GLU A 222 16.28 6.55 -35.55
C GLU A 222 16.25 8.09 -35.60
N GLY A 223 15.76 8.74 -34.54
CA GLY A 223 15.70 10.19 -34.47
C GLY A 223 17.09 10.84 -34.46
N ILE A 224 18.07 10.26 -33.77
CA ILE A 224 19.46 10.75 -33.78
C ILE A 224 20.10 10.54 -35.17
N ALA A 225 19.90 9.37 -35.80
CA ALA A 225 20.41 9.08 -37.14
C ALA A 225 19.81 10.02 -38.21
N GLY A 226 18.54 10.37 -38.06
CA GLY A 226 17.80 11.29 -38.93
C GLY A 226 18.05 12.78 -38.64
N GLY A 227 18.82 13.10 -37.59
CA GLY A 227 19.07 14.50 -37.18
C GLY A 227 17.86 15.21 -36.57
N LEU A 228 16.81 14.45 -36.19
CA LEU A 228 15.62 14.96 -35.50
C LEU A 228 15.89 15.18 -34.01
N ILE A 229 16.80 14.39 -33.44
CA ILE A 229 17.17 14.43 -32.03
C ILE A 229 18.67 14.74 -31.91
N VAL A 230 19.00 15.76 -31.13
CA VAL A 230 20.40 16.12 -30.84
C VAL A 230 20.81 15.46 -29.52
N PRO A 231 21.85 14.61 -29.49
CA PRO A 231 22.30 13.98 -28.26
C PRO A 231 22.76 14.98 -27.19
N ASP A 232 22.24 14.82 -25.98
CA ASP A 232 22.61 15.56 -24.78
C ASP A 232 23.08 14.61 -23.65
N GLU A 233 23.17 15.13 -22.43
CA GLU A 233 23.59 14.34 -21.25
C GLU A 233 22.60 13.24 -20.87
N CYS A 234 21.29 13.46 -21.05
CA CYS A 234 20.27 12.46 -20.73
C CYS A 234 20.36 11.28 -21.72
N ILE A 235 20.52 11.56 -23.02
CA ILE A 235 20.77 10.51 -24.03
C ILE A 235 22.07 9.75 -23.76
N ALA A 236 23.12 10.44 -23.32
CA ALA A 236 24.37 9.79 -22.94
C ALA A 236 24.17 8.82 -21.75
N GLN A 237 23.34 9.19 -20.79
CA GLN A 237 22.98 8.33 -19.64
C GLN A 237 22.12 7.14 -20.08
N VAL A 238 21.13 7.33 -20.97
CA VAL A 238 20.35 6.22 -21.56
C VAL A 238 21.27 5.20 -22.23
N PHE A 239 22.24 5.66 -23.04
CA PHE A 239 23.18 4.74 -23.68
C PHE A 239 24.08 4.04 -22.68
N LYS A 240 24.55 4.73 -21.64
CA LYS A 240 25.33 4.14 -20.55
C LYS A 240 24.54 3.03 -19.84
N THR A 241 23.26 3.28 -19.53
CA THR A 241 22.37 2.29 -18.91
C THR A 241 22.15 1.09 -19.81
N GLY A 242 21.92 1.29 -21.11
CA GLY A 242 21.82 0.17 -22.07
C GLY A 242 23.08 -0.70 -22.08
N ALA A 243 24.27 -0.11 -21.96
CA ALA A 243 25.50 -0.89 -21.84
C ALA A 243 25.56 -1.71 -20.53
N PHE A 244 25.12 -1.14 -19.41
CA PHE A 244 25.03 -1.87 -18.15
C PHE A 244 24.01 -3.01 -18.21
N MET A 245 22.85 -2.80 -18.83
CA MET A 245 21.85 -3.84 -19.03
C MET A 245 22.38 -5.00 -19.88
N ILE A 246 23.12 -4.72 -20.96
CA ILE A 246 23.78 -5.77 -21.77
C ILE A 246 24.83 -6.51 -20.92
N LYS A 247 25.59 -5.79 -20.09
CA LYS A 247 26.57 -6.40 -19.18
C LYS A 247 25.88 -7.30 -18.14
N TYR A 248 24.78 -6.85 -17.53
CA TYR A 248 24.01 -7.61 -16.57
C TYR A 248 23.42 -8.87 -17.20
N ALA A 249 22.80 -8.77 -18.37
CA ALA A 249 22.26 -9.90 -19.13
C ALA A 249 23.34 -10.95 -19.48
N ARG A 250 24.58 -10.51 -19.76
CA ARG A 250 25.73 -11.40 -19.98
C ARG A 250 26.08 -12.21 -18.72
N GLU A 251 25.88 -11.64 -17.54
CA GLU A 251 26.26 -12.23 -16.25
C GLU A 251 25.12 -13.02 -15.59
N ASN A 252 23.86 -12.65 -15.85
CA ASN A 252 22.69 -13.18 -15.15
C ASN A 252 21.61 -13.80 -16.08
N GLY A 253 21.78 -13.78 -17.40
CA GLY A 253 20.78 -14.34 -18.32
C GLY A 253 19.53 -13.47 -18.42
N GLY A 254 18.35 -14.09 -18.32
CA GLY A 254 17.04 -13.43 -18.43
C GLY A 254 16.57 -12.70 -17.18
N GLU A 255 17.34 -12.72 -16.09
CA GLU A 255 17.04 -11.95 -14.88
C GLU A 255 16.97 -10.44 -15.17
N VAL A 256 15.94 -9.78 -14.64
CA VAL A 256 15.74 -8.33 -14.79
C VAL A 256 16.58 -7.59 -13.75
N ASP A 257 17.41 -6.65 -14.20
CA ASP A 257 18.28 -5.86 -13.31
C ASP A 257 17.44 -4.95 -12.39
N PRO A 258 17.41 -5.19 -11.07
CA PRO A 258 16.57 -4.43 -10.13
C PRO A 258 17.16 -3.05 -9.76
N SER A 259 18.37 -2.73 -10.24
CA SER A 259 19.00 -1.42 -10.03
C SER A 259 18.60 -0.39 -11.08
N VAL A 260 18.00 -0.81 -12.20
CA VAL A 260 17.61 0.07 -13.29
C VAL A 260 16.19 0.60 -13.09
N ASP A 261 16.05 1.92 -13.12
CA ASP A 261 14.75 2.60 -13.14
C ASP A 261 14.20 2.62 -14.58
N TYR A 262 13.62 1.51 -15.02
CA TYR A 262 13.12 1.36 -16.40
C TYR A 262 12.08 2.42 -16.77
N ASN A 263 11.20 2.77 -15.82
CA ASN A 263 10.17 3.78 -16.03
C ASN A 263 10.78 5.16 -16.24
N ALA A 264 11.72 5.60 -15.38
CA ALA A 264 12.34 6.91 -15.55
C ALA A 264 13.07 7.05 -16.89
N TYR A 265 13.78 6.00 -17.35
CA TYR A 265 14.42 6.03 -18.67
C TYR A 265 13.42 5.97 -19.82
N LEU A 266 12.31 5.25 -19.66
CA LEU A 266 11.23 5.23 -20.64
C LEU A 266 10.65 6.64 -20.81
N GLN A 267 10.24 7.31 -19.72
CA GLN A 267 9.75 8.70 -19.72
C GLN A 267 10.74 9.63 -20.43
N GLN A 268 12.02 9.58 -20.06
CA GLN A 268 13.08 10.38 -20.68
C GLN A 268 13.20 10.14 -22.19
N MET A 269 13.12 8.89 -22.65
CA MET A 269 13.17 8.59 -24.08
C MET A 269 11.91 9.06 -24.81
N LEU A 270 10.73 8.88 -24.21
CA LEU A 270 9.44 9.29 -24.78
C LEU A 270 9.35 10.81 -24.95
N TYR A 271 9.98 11.61 -24.07
CA TYR A 271 10.13 13.05 -24.28
C TYR A 271 10.75 13.37 -25.65
N TYR A 272 11.87 12.71 -26.00
CA TYR A 272 12.52 12.96 -27.29
C TYR A 272 11.66 12.49 -28.47
N ILE A 273 10.96 11.36 -28.32
CA ILE A 273 10.02 10.84 -29.32
C ILE A 273 8.87 11.84 -29.55
N ALA A 274 8.30 12.39 -28.47
CA ALA A 274 7.22 13.38 -28.51
C ALA A 274 7.70 14.69 -29.16
N SER A 275 8.94 15.10 -28.92
CA SER A 275 9.54 16.33 -29.50
C SER A 275 9.78 16.27 -31.01
N CYS A 276 9.73 15.07 -31.61
CA CYS A 276 9.95 14.90 -33.04
C CYS A 276 8.70 15.31 -33.85
N ARG A 277 8.82 16.40 -34.62
CA ARG A 277 7.76 16.82 -35.56
C ARG A 277 7.59 15.85 -36.74
N ALA A 278 8.70 15.36 -37.28
CA ALA A 278 8.68 14.30 -38.28
C ALA A 278 8.48 12.95 -37.59
N LYS A 279 7.68 12.07 -38.21
CA LYS A 279 7.30 10.77 -37.65
C LYS A 279 7.79 9.62 -38.57
N PRO A 280 9.12 9.34 -38.62
CA PRO A 280 9.65 8.15 -39.31
C PRO A 280 9.12 6.85 -38.69
N VAL A 281 9.39 5.71 -39.34
CA VAL A 281 8.69 4.43 -39.07
C VAL A 281 8.75 4.00 -37.59
N HIS A 282 9.92 4.04 -36.95
CA HIS A 282 10.01 3.59 -35.55
C HIS A 282 9.44 4.62 -34.56
N ILE A 283 9.71 5.91 -34.77
CA ILE A 283 9.11 7.00 -33.98
C ILE A 283 7.58 6.96 -34.07
N ALA A 284 7.02 6.82 -35.27
CA ALA A 284 5.57 6.75 -35.48
C ALA A 284 4.95 5.57 -34.73
N ASN A 285 5.57 4.38 -34.83
CA ASN A 285 5.11 3.18 -34.14
C ASN A 285 5.17 3.32 -32.61
N ILE A 286 6.22 3.93 -32.06
CA ILE A 286 6.32 4.17 -30.61
C ILE A 286 5.23 5.15 -30.17
N ARG A 287 4.98 6.22 -30.94
CA ARG A 287 3.92 7.18 -30.63
C ARG A 287 2.54 6.53 -30.63
N GLU A 288 2.27 5.64 -31.58
CA GLU A 288 1.02 4.87 -31.62
C GLU A 288 0.88 3.95 -30.40
N VAL A 289 1.92 3.19 -30.06
CA VAL A 289 1.90 2.26 -28.91
C VAL A 289 1.68 2.97 -27.57
N PHE A 290 2.31 4.13 -27.37
CA PHE A 290 2.23 4.88 -26.11
C PHE A 290 1.17 6.00 -26.13
N GLY A 291 0.41 6.17 -27.21
CA GLY A 291 -0.61 7.22 -27.31
C GLY A 291 -0.06 8.65 -27.35
N ILE A 292 1.13 8.87 -27.89
CA ILE A 292 1.76 10.20 -27.97
C ILE A 292 1.22 11.00 -29.16
N ASP A 293 0.48 12.06 -28.85
CA ASP A 293 -0.06 13.02 -29.82
C ASP A 293 0.78 14.32 -29.86
N ASP A 294 0.29 15.32 -30.60
CA ASP A 294 1.01 16.59 -30.76
C ASP A 294 0.82 17.55 -29.56
N ASN A 295 -0.11 17.24 -28.63
CA ASN A 295 -0.38 18.03 -27.42
C ASN A 295 0.35 17.50 -26.19
N THR A 296 0.82 16.24 -26.21
CA THR A 296 1.44 15.54 -25.08
C THR A 296 2.55 16.36 -24.38
N LEU A 297 3.40 17.05 -25.16
CA LEU A 297 4.44 17.91 -24.58
C LEU A 297 3.86 19.17 -23.93
N GLU A 298 2.89 19.81 -24.57
CA GLU A 298 2.26 21.02 -24.04
C GLU A 298 1.51 20.72 -22.74
N GLU A 299 0.82 19.58 -22.67
CA GLU A 299 0.13 19.09 -21.48
C GLU A 299 1.10 18.79 -20.32
N SER A 300 2.19 18.08 -20.61
CA SER A 300 3.25 17.78 -19.63
C SER A 300 3.96 19.04 -19.12
N GLN A 301 4.03 20.09 -19.94
CA GLN A 301 4.69 21.36 -19.62
C GLN A 301 3.77 22.44 -19.03
N ARG A 302 2.47 22.15 -18.82
CA ARG A 302 1.55 23.13 -18.21
C ARG A 302 2.10 23.60 -16.86
N GLY A 303 2.05 24.90 -16.60
CA GLY A 303 2.50 25.46 -15.32
C GLY A 303 1.71 24.91 -14.14
N LEU A 304 2.34 24.87 -12.96
CA LEU A 304 1.64 24.55 -11.72
C LEU A 304 0.62 25.65 -11.43
N ILE A 305 -0.66 25.30 -11.37
CA ILE A 305 -1.67 26.20 -10.81
C ILE A 305 -1.55 26.06 -9.28
N HIS A 306 -1.25 27.16 -8.58
CA HIS A 306 -1.20 27.15 -7.12
C HIS A 306 -2.51 26.61 -6.53
N ILE A 307 -2.45 25.73 -5.52
CA ILE A 307 -3.66 25.24 -4.83
C ILE A 307 -4.54 26.40 -4.38
N ASP A 308 -3.96 27.48 -3.86
CA ASP A 308 -4.75 28.64 -3.45
C ASP A 308 -5.52 29.27 -4.61
N ALA A 309 -4.95 29.28 -5.82
CA ALA A 309 -5.64 29.75 -7.02
C ALA A 309 -6.73 28.76 -7.48
N LEU A 310 -6.48 27.45 -7.38
CA LEU A 310 -7.47 26.42 -7.68
C LEU A 310 -8.63 26.45 -6.69
N VAL A 311 -8.35 26.48 -5.39
CA VAL A 311 -9.35 26.61 -4.31
C VAL A 311 -10.11 27.92 -4.47
N THR A 312 -9.45 29.04 -4.78
CA THR A 312 -10.15 30.31 -5.05
C THR A 312 -11.06 30.21 -6.26
N ALA A 313 -10.59 29.61 -7.36
CA ALA A 313 -11.38 29.44 -8.57
C ALA A 313 -12.58 28.51 -8.34
N LEU A 314 -12.38 27.37 -7.66
CA LEU A 314 -13.45 26.42 -7.34
C LEU A 314 -14.43 26.97 -6.31
N SER A 315 -13.98 27.60 -5.24
CA SER A 315 -14.86 28.27 -4.27
C SER A 315 -15.70 29.35 -4.94
N SER A 316 -15.09 30.14 -5.83
CA SER A 316 -15.84 31.15 -6.58
C SER A 316 -16.79 30.51 -7.61
N ALA A 317 -16.42 29.41 -8.27
CA ALA A 317 -17.33 28.66 -9.14
C ALA A 317 -18.52 28.12 -8.34
N LEU A 318 -18.28 27.60 -7.14
CA LEU A 318 -19.30 27.10 -6.24
C LEU A 318 -20.26 28.20 -5.77
N GLU A 319 -19.77 29.40 -5.45
CA GLU A 319 -20.62 30.55 -5.14
C GLU A 319 -21.58 30.86 -6.30
N HIS A 320 -21.09 30.87 -7.53
CA HIS A 320 -21.94 31.07 -8.71
C HIS A 320 -22.94 29.93 -8.94
N LEU A 321 -22.54 28.68 -8.73
CA LEU A 321 -23.45 27.52 -8.84
C LEU A 321 -24.53 27.53 -7.76
N ASN A 322 -24.20 27.94 -6.54
CA ASN A 322 -25.16 28.14 -5.46
C ASN A 322 -26.17 29.23 -5.82
N ALA A 323 -25.71 30.38 -6.30
CA ALA A 323 -26.59 31.45 -6.75
C ALA A 323 -27.51 31.01 -7.91
N ALA A 324 -27.00 30.23 -8.86
CA ALA A 324 -27.80 29.67 -9.95
C ALA A 324 -28.86 28.68 -9.44
N ALA A 325 -28.50 27.81 -8.49
CA ALA A 325 -29.43 26.86 -7.88
C ALA A 325 -30.52 27.57 -7.05
N ASP A 326 -30.14 28.59 -6.27
CA ASP A 326 -31.08 29.40 -5.47
C ASP A 326 -32.06 30.15 -6.38
N PHE A 327 -31.58 30.73 -7.49
CA PHE A 327 -32.43 31.36 -8.48
C PHE A 327 -33.46 30.37 -9.06
N ILE A 328 -33.03 29.17 -9.42
CA ILE A 328 -33.91 28.13 -9.97
C ILE A 328 -34.94 27.65 -8.94
N ASN A 329 -34.55 27.55 -7.67
CA ASN A 329 -35.48 27.15 -6.61
C ASN A 329 -36.50 28.25 -6.27
N ALA A 330 -36.09 29.52 -6.35
CA ALA A 330 -36.96 30.67 -6.09
C ALA A 330 -37.92 30.98 -7.24
N ASN A 331 -37.60 30.55 -8.47
CA ASN A 331 -38.37 30.86 -9.67
C ASN A 331 -38.97 29.59 -10.29
N ASP A 332 -40.27 29.60 -10.54
CA ASP A 332 -40.90 28.51 -11.29
C ASP A 332 -40.49 28.59 -12.77
N LEU A 333 -39.54 27.73 -13.17
CA LEU A 333 -39.07 27.64 -14.55
C LEU A 333 -40.19 27.25 -15.53
N ASN A 334 -41.25 26.55 -15.08
CA ASN A 334 -42.42 26.24 -15.91
C ASN A 334 -43.31 27.47 -16.15
N ALA A 335 -43.27 28.44 -15.24
CA ALA A 335 -44.03 29.69 -15.34
C ALA A 335 -43.40 30.69 -16.32
N ILE A 336 -42.21 30.40 -16.87
CA ILE A 336 -41.52 31.19 -17.91
C ILE A 336 -42.20 31.00 -19.28
N LYS A 337 -43.52 31.24 -19.35
CA LYS A 337 -44.26 31.29 -20.62
C LYS A 337 -44.16 32.66 -21.31
N ALA A 338 -43.60 33.70 -20.64
CA ALA A 338 -43.54 35.07 -21.20
C ALA A 338 -42.58 36.05 -20.48
N SER A 339 -41.53 35.61 -19.77
CA SER A 339 -40.59 36.56 -19.15
C SER A 339 -39.66 37.21 -20.20
N SER A 340 -39.21 38.43 -19.92
CA SER A 340 -38.28 39.13 -20.80
C SER A 340 -36.88 38.50 -20.68
N GLU A 341 -36.01 38.66 -21.69
CA GLU A 341 -34.60 38.24 -21.61
C GLU A 341 -33.89 38.77 -20.34
N ALA A 342 -34.38 39.88 -19.76
CA ALA A 342 -33.82 40.49 -18.56
C ALA A 342 -34.06 39.68 -17.26
N ASP A 343 -35.14 38.88 -17.17
CA ASP A 343 -35.44 38.11 -15.95
C ASP A 343 -34.56 36.85 -15.83
N GLY A 344 -33.97 36.38 -16.94
CA GLY A 344 -33.09 35.21 -16.99
C GLY A 344 -31.61 35.51 -17.06
N ALA A 345 -31.23 36.79 -17.19
CA ALA A 345 -29.85 37.20 -17.39
C ALA A 345 -28.95 36.83 -16.20
N GLU A 346 -29.50 36.88 -14.99
CA GLU A 346 -28.76 36.60 -13.75
C GLU A 346 -28.31 35.14 -13.65
N VAL A 347 -29.22 34.17 -13.84
CA VAL A 347 -28.85 32.73 -13.80
C VAL A 347 -27.92 32.34 -14.93
N VAL A 348 -28.11 32.93 -16.11
CA VAL A 348 -27.23 32.68 -17.27
C VAL A 348 -25.82 33.21 -17.01
N ASP A 349 -25.68 34.40 -16.43
CA ASP A 349 -24.39 34.96 -16.02
C ASP A 349 -23.75 34.07 -14.94
N HIS A 350 -24.47 33.66 -13.90
CA HIS A 350 -23.92 32.76 -12.89
C HIS A 350 -23.37 31.44 -13.48
N VAL A 351 -24.10 30.80 -14.40
CA VAL A 351 -23.62 29.58 -15.07
C VAL A 351 -22.38 29.84 -15.94
N GLU A 352 -22.34 30.96 -16.66
CA GLU A 352 -21.20 31.36 -17.48
C GLU A 352 -19.96 31.69 -16.64
N GLN A 353 -20.15 32.42 -15.54
CA GLN A 353 -19.10 32.76 -14.59
C GLN A 353 -18.51 31.52 -13.91
N ALA A 354 -19.35 30.54 -13.55
CA ALA A 354 -18.91 29.25 -13.02
C ALA A 354 -18.09 28.48 -14.06
N MET A 355 -18.55 28.45 -15.31
CA MET A 355 -17.86 27.80 -16.42
C MET A 355 -16.44 28.35 -16.64
N PHE A 356 -16.27 29.68 -16.72
CA PHE A 356 -14.93 30.28 -16.90
C PHE A 356 -13.96 29.93 -15.78
N ARG A 357 -14.44 29.87 -14.53
CA ARG A 357 -13.62 29.51 -13.37
C ARG A 357 -13.25 28.04 -13.37
N LEU A 358 -14.17 27.16 -13.77
CA LEU A 358 -13.90 25.73 -13.91
C LEU A 358 -12.88 25.46 -15.02
N THR A 359 -12.98 26.14 -16.17
CA THR A 359 -11.95 26.08 -17.21
C THR A 359 -10.60 26.60 -16.70
N ALA A 360 -10.59 27.71 -15.95
CA ALA A 360 -9.36 28.25 -15.36
C ALA A 360 -8.75 27.29 -14.32
N ALA A 361 -9.58 26.50 -13.64
CA ALA A 361 -9.16 25.46 -12.71
C ALA A 361 -8.83 24.11 -13.39
N GLY A 362 -8.95 24.01 -14.72
CA GLY A 362 -8.65 22.78 -15.48
C GLY A 362 -9.74 21.70 -15.42
N HIS A 363 -10.97 22.05 -15.02
CA HIS A 363 -12.12 21.14 -14.99
C HIS A 363 -12.97 21.24 -16.26
N ASP A 364 -12.38 20.92 -17.40
CA ASP A 364 -13.01 21.09 -18.73
C ASP A 364 -14.30 20.27 -18.89
N ALA A 365 -14.38 19.06 -18.33
CA ALA A 365 -15.60 18.24 -18.38
C ALA A 365 -16.80 18.89 -17.66
N HIS A 366 -16.56 19.59 -16.55
CA HIS A 366 -17.60 20.36 -15.86
C HIS A 366 -17.96 21.62 -16.63
N ALA A 367 -16.97 22.30 -17.21
CA ALA A 367 -17.21 23.45 -18.07
C ALA A 367 -18.08 23.06 -19.28
N ASP A 368 -17.81 21.93 -19.94
CA ASP A 368 -18.62 21.40 -21.05
C ASP A 368 -20.05 21.05 -20.61
N SER A 369 -20.19 20.47 -19.42
CA SER A 369 -21.52 20.17 -18.84
C SER A 369 -22.31 21.46 -18.60
N LEU A 370 -21.68 22.49 -18.03
CA LEU A 370 -22.29 23.81 -17.85
C LEU A 370 -22.53 24.54 -19.16
N GLN A 371 -21.71 24.33 -20.19
CA GLN A 371 -21.95 24.88 -21.53
C GLN A 371 -23.25 24.32 -22.13
N SER A 372 -23.54 23.03 -21.90
CA SER A 372 -24.81 22.40 -22.28
C SER A 372 -25.99 23.01 -21.51
N VAL A 373 -25.83 23.24 -20.21
CA VAL A 373 -26.82 23.93 -19.35
C VAL A 373 -27.07 25.35 -19.86
N TYR A 374 -26.01 26.12 -20.12
CA TYR A 374 -26.05 27.50 -20.63
C TYR A 374 -26.86 27.58 -21.93
N ASN A 375 -26.57 26.69 -22.89
CA ASN A 375 -27.29 26.64 -24.17
C ASN A 375 -28.78 26.33 -23.98
N LYS A 376 -29.12 25.42 -23.06
CA LYS A 376 -30.51 25.06 -22.74
C LYS A 376 -31.25 26.20 -22.03
N LEU A 377 -30.60 26.89 -21.09
CA LEU A 377 -31.13 28.10 -20.44
C LEU A 377 -31.41 29.20 -21.47
N GLN A 378 -30.48 29.48 -22.38
CA GLN A 378 -30.71 30.46 -23.44
C GLN A 378 -31.91 30.09 -24.33
N SER A 379 -32.02 28.82 -24.72
CA SER A 379 -33.15 28.32 -25.53
C SER A 379 -34.48 28.45 -24.78
N LEU A 380 -34.46 28.21 -23.45
CA LEU A 380 -35.61 28.38 -22.57
C LEU A 380 -36.09 29.84 -22.55
N TYR A 381 -35.17 30.80 -22.34
CA TYR A 381 -35.50 32.22 -22.29
C TYR A 381 -35.85 32.83 -23.66
N ARG A 382 -35.31 32.29 -24.76
CA ARG A 382 -35.75 32.63 -26.13
C ARG A 382 -37.16 32.12 -26.44
N GLY A 383 -37.67 31.18 -25.63
CA GLY A 383 -39.00 30.61 -25.79
C GLY A 383 -39.07 29.48 -26.82
N ASP A 384 -37.95 28.80 -27.10
CA ASP A 384 -37.88 27.73 -28.11
C ASP A 384 -38.74 26.51 -27.73
N TYR A 385 -39.04 26.34 -26.44
CA TYR A 385 -39.86 25.23 -25.91
C TYR A 385 -41.36 25.57 -25.74
N ARG A 386 -41.81 26.78 -26.12
CA ARG A 386 -43.19 27.27 -25.84
C ARG A 386 -44.32 26.36 -26.33
N ASN A 387 -44.07 25.54 -27.35
CA ASN A 387 -45.09 24.73 -28.03
C ASN A 387 -45.00 23.23 -27.68
N ASP A 388 -44.08 22.80 -26.81
CA ASP A 388 -43.80 21.39 -26.55
C ASP A 388 -43.50 21.18 -25.05
N GLU A 389 -44.55 20.94 -24.26
CA GLU A 389 -44.45 20.81 -22.79
C GLU A 389 -43.55 19.63 -22.37
N VAL A 390 -43.50 18.55 -23.15
CA VAL A 390 -42.62 17.40 -22.87
C VAL A 390 -41.14 17.80 -23.02
N LYS A 391 -40.80 18.57 -24.06
CA LYS A 391 -39.43 19.09 -24.22
C LYS A 391 -39.07 20.14 -23.19
N LEU A 392 -40.04 20.96 -22.77
CA LEU A 392 -39.86 21.94 -21.71
C LEU A 392 -39.46 21.24 -20.40
N ASP A 393 -40.23 20.24 -19.97
CA ASP A 393 -39.95 19.46 -18.76
C ASP A 393 -38.59 18.73 -18.84
N GLN A 394 -38.25 18.16 -20.00
CA GLN A 394 -36.96 17.51 -20.23
C GLN A 394 -35.79 18.51 -20.16
N ALA A 395 -35.97 19.71 -20.72
CA ALA A 395 -34.96 20.76 -20.69
C ALA A 395 -34.74 21.26 -19.27
N ILE A 396 -35.81 21.55 -18.52
CA ILE A 396 -35.74 21.97 -17.12
C ILE A 396 -35.07 20.90 -16.26
N THR A 397 -35.48 19.64 -16.38
CA THR A 397 -34.86 18.52 -15.65
C THR A 397 -33.36 18.43 -15.96
N SER A 398 -32.97 18.62 -17.23
CA SER A 398 -31.57 18.60 -17.64
C SER A 398 -30.76 19.78 -17.07
N ILE A 399 -31.35 20.97 -17.02
CA ILE A 399 -30.72 22.19 -16.48
C ILE A 399 -30.47 22.01 -14.98
N VAL A 400 -31.52 21.63 -14.24
CA VAL A 400 -31.43 21.39 -12.78
C VAL A 400 -30.38 20.33 -12.48
N ARG A 401 -30.45 19.18 -13.17
CA ARG A 401 -29.48 18.10 -12.98
C ARG A 401 -28.06 18.56 -13.29
N GLY A 402 -27.84 19.24 -14.42
CA GLY A 402 -26.49 19.68 -14.81
C GLY A 402 -25.86 20.66 -13.82
N ILE A 403 -26.64 21.58 -13.25
CA ILE A 403 -26.15 22.52 -12.22
C ILE A 403 -25.85 21.78 -10.91
N VAL A 404 -26.78 20.95 -10.44
CA VAL A 404 -26.64 20.22 -9.17
C VAL A 404 -25.48 19.22 -9.22
N ASP A 405 -25.34 18.46 -10.32
CA ASP A 405 -24.27 17.47 -10.48
C ASP A 405 -22.89 18.16 -10.44
N VAL A 406 -22.70 19.26 -11.17
CA VAL A 406 -21.43 20.01 -11.15
C VAL A 406 -21.20 20.68 -9.79
N LYS A 407 -22.25 21.23 -9.17
CA LYS A 407 -22.17 21.87 -7.84
C LYS A 407 -21.68 20.88 -6.79
N LEU A 408 -22.33 19.73 -6.66
CA LEU A 408 -21.99 18.70 -5.68
C LEU A 408 -20.55 18.21 -5.89
N ASP A 409 -20.10 18.09 -7.14
CA ASP A 409 -18.73 17.67 -7.40
C ASP A 409 -17.68 18.72 -7.03
N VAL A 410 -17.98 20.00 -7.26
CA VAL A 410 -17.11 21.10 -6.80
C VAL A 410 -17.08 21.19 -5.27
N GLU A 411 -18.22 21.02 -4.59
CA GLU A 411 -18.29 20.93 -3.12
C GLU A 411 -17.41 19.79 -2.60
N TYR A 412 -17.57 18.61 -3.19
CA TYR A 412 -16.78 17.44 -2.81
C TYR A 412 -15.28 17.67 -3.00
N LYS A 413 -14.85 18.23 -4.14
CA LYS A 413 -13.44 18.56 -4.38
C LYS A 413 -12.88 19.59 -3.39
N LEU A 414 -13.69 20.56 -2.98
CA LEU A 414 -13.28 21.54 -1.97
C LEU A 414 -13.13 20.92 -0.58
N GLU A 415 -13.99 19.97 -0.23
CA GLU A 415 -13.97 19.29 1.08
C GLU A 415 -12.93 18.16 1.17
N HIS A 416 -12.77 17.37 0.10
CA HIS A 416 -12.03 16.10 0.12
C HIS A 416 -10.77 16.11 -0.77
N GLY A 417 -10.55 17.15 -1.57
CA GLY A 417 -9.33 17.31 -2.36
C GLY A 417 -9.59 17.78 -3.80
N VAL A 418 -8.92 18.88 -4.17
CA VAL A 418 -9.19 19.68 -5.38
C VAL A 418 -9.02 18.90 -6.69
N CYS A 419 -8.24 17.80 -6.70
CA CYS A 419 -8.14 16.91 -7.86
C CYS A 419 -8.55 15.47 -7.58
N SER A 420 -9.55 15.26 -6.71
CA SER A 420 -10.31 13.99 -6.69
C SER A 420 -10.73 13.62 -8.12
N SER A 421 -10.55 12.36 -8.51
CA SER A 421 -11.03 11.81 -9.79
C SER A 421 -12.49 11.33 -9.74
N PHE A 422 -13.07 11.19 -8.54
CA PHE A 422 -14.45 10.73 -8.37
C PHE A 422 -15.43 11.88 -8.42
N SER A 423 -16.59 11.63 -9.04
CA SER A 423 -17.74 12.51 -8.88
C SER A 423 -18.37 12.34 -7.48
N SER A 424 -18.92 13.40 -6.89
CA SER A 424 -19.67 13.33 -5.62
C SER A 424 -20.70 12.18 -5.58
N ARG A 425 -21.43 11.94 -6.67
CA ARG A 425 -22.45 10.89 -6.76
C ARG A 425 -21.87 9.47 -6.77
N GLU A 426 -20.73 9.27 -7.43
CA GLU A 426 -20.02 8.00 -7.40
C GLU A 426 -19.48 7.70 -6.00
N PHE A 427 -19.01 8.74 -5.30
CA PHE A 427 -18.56 8.62 -3.93
C PHE A 427 -19.71 8.28 -2.97
N GLU A 428 -20.82 9.01 -3.01
CA GLU A 428 -22.00 8.71 -2.17
C GLU A 428 -22.55 7.30 -2.40
N LEU A 429 -22.59 6.85 -3.66
CA LEU A 429 -23.02 5.49 -4.00
C LEU A 429 -22.07 4.45 -3.39
N ARG A 430 -20.76 4.64 -3.56
CA ARG A 430 -19.74 3.76 -2.96
C ARG A 430 -19.83 3.77 -1.44
N GLU A 431 -19.95 4.94 -0.83
CA GLU A 431 -20.05 5.06 0.62
C GLU A 431 -21.26 4.32 1.17
N SER A 432 -22.42 4.50 0.54
CA SER A 432 -23.66 3.81 0.92
C SER A 432 -23.54 2.29 0.80
N VAL A 433 -23.00 1.81 -0.33
CA VAL A 433 -22.81 0.38 -0.60
C VAL A 433 -21.81 -0.23 0.38
N VAL A 434 -20.70 0.45 0.66
CA VAL A 434 -19.68 -0.06 1.58
C VAL A 434 -20.20 -0.11 3.01
N LYS A 435 -20.92 0.92 3.48
CA LYS A 435 -21.56 0.90 4.81
C LYS A 435 -22.55 -0.26 4.96
N ALA A 436 -23.37 -0.51 3.93
CA ALA A 436 -24.29 -1.65 3.92
C ALA A 436 -23.54 -3.00 3.92
N THR A 437 -22.43 -3.07 3.19
CA THR A 437 -21.57 -4.24 3.09
C THR A 437 -21.04 -4.69 4.46
N PHE A 438 -20.55 -3.77 5.31
CA PHE A 438 -20.06 -4.13 6.65
C PHE A 438 -21.11 -4.83 7.51
N GLY A 439 -22.36 -4.36 7.47
CA GLY A 439 -23.45 -4.99 8.23
C GLY A 439 -23.70 -6.43 7.79
N GLN A 440 -23.66 -6.68 6.48
CA GLN A 440 -23.82 -8.03 5.92
C GLN A 440 -22.61 -8.92 6.19
N MET A 441 -21.39 -8.37 6.11
CA MET A 441 -20.15 -9.10 6.40
C MET A 441 -20.11 -9.58 7.85
N ALA A 442 -20.46 -8.72 8.81
CA ALA A 442 -20.54 -9.08 10.22
C ALA A 442 -21.54 -10.22 10.49
N LEU A 443 -22.65 -10.29 9.75
CA LEU A 443 -23.60 -11.42 9.85
C LEU A 443 -23.00 -12.73 9.32
N VAL A 444 -22.28 -12.67 8.20
CA VAL A 444 -21.58 -13.84 7.63
C VAL A 444 -20.55 -14.38 8.64
N GLU A 445 -19.73 -13.50 9.21
CA GLU A 445 -18.73 -13.85 10.22
C GLU A 445 -19.37 -14.52 11.45
N ASN A 446 -20.45 -13.92 11.97
CA ASN A 446 -21.18 -14.46 13.10
C ASN A 446 -21.74 -15.87 12.83
N HIS A 447 -22.30 -16.11 11.65
CA HIS A 447 -22.78 -17.44 11.26
C HIS A 447 -21.64 -18.46 11.16
N LEU A 448 -20.53 -18.10 10.52
CA LEU A 448 -19.36 -18.98 10.37
C LEU A 448 -18.77 -19.34 11.72
N HIS A 449 -18.55 -18.35 12.59
CA HIS A 449 -18.09 -18.57 13.96
C HIS A 449 -19.07 -19.40 14.79
N ALA A 450 -20.39 -19.23 14.62
CA ALA A 450 -21.37 -20.09 15.31
C ALA A 450 -21.25 -21.56 14.88
N ILE A 451 -21.05 -21.81 13.57
CA ILE A 451 -20.92 -23.15 13.01
C ILE A 451 -19.61 -23.81 13.47
N LEU A 452 -18.48 -23.11 13.37
CA LEU A 452 -17.18 -23.65 13.77
C LEU A 452 -17.14 -24.00 15.26
N ARG A 453 -17.71 -23.13 16.11
CA ARG A 453 -17.86 -23.42 17.54
C ARG A 453 -18.73 -24.65 17.78
N GLY A 454 -19.83 -24.78 17.05
CA GLY A 454 -20.74 -25.92 17.16
C GLY A 454 -20.06 -27.22 16.77
N LYS A 455 -19.30 -27.22 15.67
CA LYS A 455 -18.52 -28.38 15.22
C LYS A 455 -17.41 -28.73 16.19
N ALA A 456 -16.67 -27.76 16.72
CA ALA A 456 -15.62 -28.00 17.70
C ALA A 456 -16.18 -28.68 18.96
N LEU A 457 -17.29 -28.15 19.50
CA LEU A 457 -17.96 -28.73 20.67
C LEU A 457 -18.53 -30.11 20.38
N ALA A 458 -19.24 -30.28 19.27
CA ALA A 458 -19.79 -31.58 18.88
C ALA A 458 -18.69 -32.62 18.64
N ASN A 459 -17.53 -32.22 18.10
CA ASN A 459 -16.39 -33.11 17.90
C ASN A 459 -15.73 -33.50 19.22
N ALA A 460 -15.56 -32.56 20.15
CA ALA A 460 -15.05 -32.82 21.49
C ALA A 460 -15.98 -33.75 22.30
N LEU A 461 -17.29 -33.69 22.04
CA LEU A 461 -18.31 -34.52 22.69
C LEU A 461 -18.60 -35.87 21.99
N LYS A 462 -17.89 -36.23 20.91
CA LYS A 462 -18.10 -37.52 20.22
C LYS A 462 -17.83 -38.73 21.11
N ARG A 463 -16.90 -38.59 22.05
CA ARG A 463 -16.56 -39.58 23.06
C ARG A 463 -16.30 -38.87 24.38
N LYS A 464 -16.48 -39.59 25.48
CA LYS A 464 -16.11 -39.09 26.80
C LYS A 464 -14.61 -38.77 26.83
N PRO A 465 -14.19 -37.59 27.33
CA PRO A 465 -12.78 -37.20 27.35
C PRO A 465 -11.96 -38.21 28.18
N PHE A 466 -10.82 -38.63 27.63
CA PHE A 466 -9.90 -39.54 28.29
C PHE A 466 -8.48 -38.93 28.31
N GLY A 467 -8.04 -38.51 29.49
CA GLY A 467 -6.75 -37.85 29.68
C GLY A 467 -6.78 -36.34 29.45
N MET A 468 -5.64 -35.70 29.68
CA MET A 468 -5.49 -34.24 29.69
C MET A 468 -5.79 -33.61 28.33
N GLU A 469 -5.34 -34.23 27.22
CA GLU A 469 -5.51 -33.69 25.88
C GLU A 469 -6.99 -33.62 25.42
N ASP A 470 -7.77 -34.67 25.69
CA ASP A 470 -9.19 -34.70 25.33
C ASP A 470 -10.01 -33.77 26.25
N THR A 471 -9.59 -33.60 27.50
CA THR A 471 -10.20 -32.67 28.46
C THR A 471 -9.97 -31.22 28.03
N LEU A 472 -8.73 -30.87 27.66
CA LEU A 472 -8.36 -29.55 27.15
C LEU A 472 -9.12 -29.19 25.86
N LYS A 473 -9.30 -30.15 24.94
CA LYS A 473 -10.12 -29.95 23.73
C LYS A 473 -11.57 -29.63 24.07
N LEU A 474 -12.13 -30.28 25.08
CA LEU A 474 -13.51 -30.06 25.52
C LEU A 474 -13.66 -28.71 26.24
N THR A 475 -12.78 -28.38 27.18
CA THR A 475 -12.84 -27.08 27.89
C THR A 475 -12.61 -25.92 26.94
N HIS A 476 -11.65 -26.02 26.02
CA HIS A 476 -11.44 -25.01 24.97
C HIS A 476 -12.68 -24.82 24.08
N ALA A 477 -13.35 -25.90 23.68
CA ALA A 477 -14.59 -25.80 22.90
C ALA A 477 -15.75 -25.16 23.69
N LEU A 478 -15.82 -25.40 25.00
CA LEU A 478 -16.82 -24.81 25.91
C LEU A 478 -16.54 -23.32 26.18
N HIS A 479 -15.27 -22.91 26.32
CA HIS A 479 -14.88 -21.50 26.51
C HIS A 479 -15.35 -20.62 25.37
N ARG A 480 -15.25 -21.11 24.13
CA ARG A 480 -15.74 -20.41 22.92
C ARG A 480 -17.25 -20.07 22.98
N TYR A 481 -18.02 -20.75 23.84
CA TYR A 481 -19.43 -20.43 24.13
C TYR A 481 -19.63 -19.64 25.41
N LEU A 482 -19.00 -20.08 26.50
CA LEU A 482 -19.20 -19.52 27.84
C LEU A 482 -18.64 -18.09 27.95
N ASN A 483 -17.60 -17.74 27.20
CA ASN A 483 -17.01 -16.39 27.25
C ASN A 483 -17.85 -15.33 26.49
N LYS A 484 -18.87 -15.73 25.72
CA LYS A 484 -19.75 -14.78 25.02
C LYS A 484 -20.85 -14.17 25.92
N THR A 485 -21.06 -14.69 27.13
CA THR A 485 -22.11 -14.20 28.04
C THR A 485 -21.67 -14.38 29.50
N ASP A 486 -21.71 -13.34 30.33
CA ASP A 486 -21.30 -13.43 31.75
C ASP A 486 -22.33 -14.12 32.67
N LYS A 487 -23.46 -14.57 32.12
CA LYS A 487 -24.62 -15.04 32.89
C LYS A 487 -25.07 -16.43 32.44
N GLY A 488 -25.36 -17.30 33.42
CA GLY A 488 -25.91 -18.64 33.18
C GLY A 488 -24.88 -19.78 33.24
N HIS A 489 -25.37 -21.02 33.37
CA HIS A 489 -24.58 -22.26 33.40
C HIS A 489 -23.46 -22.30 34.46
N ALA A 490 -23.70 -21.75 35.66
CA ALA A 490 -22.72 -21.67 36.74
C ALA A 490 -22.10 -23.02 37.12
N GLU A 491 -22.89 -24.10 37.12
CA GLU A 491 -22.39 -25.46 37.37
C GLU A 491 -21.42 -25.94 36.28
N LEU A 492 -21.70 -25.65 35.01
CA LEU A 492 -20.82 -25.99 33.89
C LEU A 492 -19.55 -25.13 33.90
N ARG A 493 -19.67 -23.83 34.16
CA ARG A 493 -18.51 -22.94 34.29
C ARG A 493 -17.58 -23.39 35.40
N LYS A 494 -18.15 -23.80 36.54
CA LYS A 494 -17.37 -24.36 37.64
C LYS A 494 -16.69 -25.67 37.23
N ALA A 495 -17.42 -26.60 36.60
CA ALA A 495 -16.83 -27.86 36.15
C ALA A 495 -15.72 -27.67 35.09
N VAL A 496 -15.85 -26.64 34.25
CA VAL A 496 -14.83 -26.23 33.29
C VAL A 496 -13.61 -25.64 34.01
N PHE A 497 -13.81 -24.69 34.93
CA PHE A 497 -12.75 -24.11 35.77
C PHE A 497 -12.00 -25.17 36.59
N ASP A 498 -12.73 -26.08 37.23
CA ASP A 498 -12.15 -27.19 37.98
C ASP A 498 -11.33 -28.11 37.05
N ALA A 499 -11.78 -28.34 35.82
CA ALA A 499 -11.07 -29.16 34.84
C ALA A 499 -9.82 -28.51 34.26
N ASP A 500 -9.89 -27.21 34.04
CA ASP A 500 -8.80 -26.35 33.62
C ASP A 500 -7.67 -26.35 34.65
N ASN A 501 -8.02 -26.33 35.94
CA ASN A 501 -7.08 -26.42 37.07
C ASN A 501 -6.56 -27.85 37.34
N GLY A 502 -6.82 -28.82 36.46
CA GLY A 502 -6.40 -30.21 36.63
C GLY A 502 -7.20 -31.02 37.66
N GLU A 503 -8.26 -30.46 38.26
CA GLU A 503 -9.16 -31.11 39.23
C GLU A 503 -10.46 -31.64 38.57
N ALA A 504 -10.38 -32.05 37.30
CA ALA A 504 -11.54 -32.40 36.48
C ALA A 504 -12.35 -33.61 37.03
N ASP A 505 -13.60 -33.38 37.42
CA ASP A 505 -14.61 -34.46 37.42
C ASP A 505 -15.09 -34.68 35.98
N LEU A 506 -14.44 -35.61 35.27
CA LEU A 506 -14.70 -35.90 33.86
C LEU A 506 -16.14 -36.37 33.59
N ASP A 507 -16.79 -37.00 34.57
CA ASP A 507 -18.15 -37.50 34.45
C ASP A 507 -19.14 -36.32 34.52
N LEU A 508 -18.93 -35.46 35.52
CA LEU A 508 -19.71 -34.24 35.70
C LEU A 508 -19.53 -33.26 34.53
N LEU A 509 -18.28 -33.00 34.13
CA LEU A 509 -17.95 -32.11 33.01
C LEU A 509 -18.62 -32.58 31.72
N TYR A 510 -18.49 -33.88 31.40
CA TYR A 510 -19.06 -34.45 30.19
C TYR A 510 -20.60 -34.40 30.19
N ASP A 511 -21.24 -34.73 31.30
CA ASP A 511 -22.70 -34.68 31.42
C ASP A 511 -23.26 -33.26 31.33
N LEU A 512 -22.61 -32.29 31.97
CA LEU A 512 -23.00 -30.88 31.89
C LEU A 512 -22.76 -30.32 30.49
N ALA A 513 -21.66 -30.68 29.84
CA ALA A 513 -21.35 -30.28 28.47
C ALA A 513 -22.35 -30.87 27.45
N CYS A 514 -22.75 -32.14 27.61
CA CYS A 514 -23.80 -32.76 26.79
C CYS A 514 -25.16 -32.07 26.97
N LYS A 515 -25.53 -31.74 28.22
CA LYS A 515 -26.77 -30.99 28.51
C LYS A 515 -26.74 -29.59 27.91
N PHE A 516 -25.58 -28.93 27.94
CA PHE A 516 -25.39 -27.61 27.36
C PHE A 516 -25.49 -27.64 25.83
N GLU A 517 -24.82 -28.58 25.16
CA GLU A 517 -24.93 -28.78 23.70
C GLU A 517 -26.39 -29.01 23.25
N ALA A 518 -27.17 -29.74 24.07
CA ALA A 518 -28.58 -29.98 23.81
C ALA A 518 -29.47 -28.74 23.96
N GLN A 519 -29.04 -27.73 24.73
CA GLN A 519 -29.77 -26.48 24.98
C GLN A 519 -29.39 -25.35 24.02
N LEU A 520 -28.29 -25.47 23.28
CA LEU A 520 -27.88 -24.47 22.29
C LEU A 520 -28.94 -24.34 21.19
N ASP A 521 -29.26 -23.10 20.80
CA ASP A 521 -30.18 -22.83 19.70
C ASP A 521 -29.58 -23.35 18.39
N LYS A 522 -30.04 -24.52 17.95
CA LYS A 522 -29.58 -25.17 16.72
C LYS A 522 -30.27 -24.50 15.54
N THR A 523 -29.88 -23.27 15.20
CA THR A 523 -30.08 -22.82 13.82
C THR A 523 -29.42 -23.89 12.94
N PRO A 524 -30.17 -24.58 12.06
CA PRO A 524 -29.59 -25.68 11.30
C PRO A 524 -28.38 -25.16 10.55
N GLU A 525 -27.22 -25.81 10.66
CA GLU A 525 -25.98 -25.42 9.99
C GLU A 525 -26.23 -25.10 8.51
N ARG A 526 -27.04 -25.93 7.85
CA ARG A 526 -27.48 -25.74 6.46
C ARG A 526 -28.21 -24.41 6.22
N LYS A 527 -29.03 -23.96 7.17
CA LYS A 527 -29.76 -22.68 7.08
C LYS A 527 -28.81 -21.49 7.25
N ALA A 528 -27.93 -21.53 8.26
CA ALA A 528 -26.93 -20.48 8.46
C ALA A 528 -25.96 -20.37 7.27
N MET A 529 -25.50 -21.51 6.74
CA MET A 529 -24.70 -21.56 5.50
C MET A 529 -25.45 -20.98 4.30
N SER A 530 -26.71 -21.35 4.10
CA SER A 530 -27.52 -20.81 3.01
C SER A 530 -27.69 -19.29 3.10
N ILE A 531 -27.88 -18.75 4.31
CA ILE A 531 -27.98 -17.30 4.53
C ILE A 531 -26.64 -16.63 4.24
N SER A 532 -25.52 -17.18 4.73
CA SER A 532 -24.19 -16.62 4.47
C SER A 532 -23.83 -16.60 2.98
N ILE A 533 -24.15 -17.67 2.23
CA ILE A 533 -23.96 -17.72 0.78
C ILE A 533 -24.80 -16.66 0.07
N GLN A 534 -26.05 -16.46 0.51
CA GLN A 534 -26.92 -15.42 -0.04
C GLN A 534 -26.36 -14.01 0.24
N LEU A 535 -25.94 -13.73 1.48
CA LEU A 535 -25.35 -12.44 1.85
C LEU A 535 -24.10 -12.14 1.04
N LEU A 536 -23.18 -13.10 0.87
CA LEU A 536 -22.00 -12.93 0.04
C LEU A 536 -22.36 -12.63 -1.43
N SER A 537 -23.42 -13.24 -1.96
CA SER A 537 -23.92 -12.94 -3.30
C SER A 537 -24.49 -11.52 -3.41
N GLU A 538 -25.21 -11.06 -2.40
CA GLU A 538 -25.76 -9.70 -2.34
C GLU A 538 -24.64 -8.65 -2.24
N ILE A 539 -23.64 -8.89 -1.39
CA ILE A 539 -22.44 -8.06 -1.25
C ILE A 539 -21.71 -7.95 -2.60
N ALA A 540 -21.40 -9.09 -3.24
CA ALA A 540 -20.68 -9.09 -4.51
C ALA A 540 -21.44 -8.29 -5.59
N GLY A 541 -22.76 -8.50 -5.70
CA GLY A 541 -23.60 -7.76 -6.64
C GLY A 541 -23.66 -6.26 -6.36
N ALA A 542 -23.76 -5.87 -5.08
CA ALA A 542 -23.79 -4.46 -4.69
C ALA A 542 -22.47 -3.74 -4.98
N LEU A 543 -21.33 -4.38 -4.68
CA LEU A 543 -20.00 -3.84 -4.97
C LEU A 543 -19.79 -3.68 -6.49
N THR A 544 -20.12 -4.69 -7.29
CA THR A 544 -20.04 -4.58 -8.77
C THR A 544 -20.95 -3.47 -9.30
N PHE A 545 -22.16 -3.30 -8.75
CA PHE A 545 -23.07 -2.21 -9.14
C PHE A 545 -22.48 -0.82 -8.85
N ALA A 546 -21.69 -0.67 -7.78
CA ALA A 546 -20.97 0.56 -7.45
C ALA A 546 -19.66 0.78 -8.24
N GLY A 547 -19.40 -0.05 -9.25
CA GLY A 547 -18.17 0.00 -10.04
C GLY A 547 -16.92 -0.49 -9.28
N MET A 548 -17.11 -1.29 -8.24
CA MET A 548 -16.06 -1.91 -7.43
C MET A 548 -15.88 -3.38 -7.86
N GLU A 549 -15.45 -3.58 -9.11
CA GLU A 549 -15.42 -4.90 -9.75
C GLU A 549 -14.44 -5.86 -9.07
N ARG A 550 -13.27 -5.36 -8.63
CA ARG A 550 -12.24 -6.18 -7.99
C ARG A 550 -12.74 -6.71 -6.65
N GLU A 551 -13.30 -5.84 -5.84
CA GLU A 551 -13.87 -6.14 -4.53
C GLU A 551 -15.04 -7.11 -4.66
N GLY A 552 -15.93 -6.88 -5.64
CA GLY A 552 -17.02 -7.79 -5.96
C GLY A 552 -16.54 -9.18 -6.39
N ASN A 553 -15.48 -9.28 -7.19
CA ASN A 553 -14.94 -10.55 -7.66
C ASN A 553 -14.37 -11.41 -6.52
N VAL A 554 -13.63 -10.81 -5.59
CA VAL A 554 -13.11 -11.54 -4.42
C VAL A 554 -14.26 -12.05 -3.54
N MET A 555 -15.29 -11.23 -3.32
CA MET A 555 -16.48 -11.67 -2.56
C MET A 555 -17.21 -12.82 -3.25
N GLU A 556 -17.27 -12.81 -4.58
CA GLU A 556 -17.83 -13.90 -5.38
C GLU A 556 -16.98 -15.19 -5.31
N GLN A 557 -15.65 -15.10 -5.29
CA GLN A 557 -14.77 -16.26 -5.07
C GLN A 557 -14.97 -16.87 -3.67
N CYS A 558 -15.02 -16.02 -2.64
CA CYS A 558 -15.36 -16.43 -1.27
C CYS A 558 -16.72 -17.14 -1.20
N ARG A 559 -17.73 -16.62 -1.90
CA ARG A 559 -19.06 -17.25 -2.01
C ARG A 559 -19.02 -18.63 -2.66
N ARG A 560 -18.33 -18.77 -3.80
CA ARG A 560 -18.22 -20.03 -4.54
C ARG A 560 -17.56 -21.12 -3.72
N TRP A 561 -16.46 -20.78 -3.04
CA TRP A 561 -15.79 -21.71 -2.14
C TRP A 561 -16.71 -22.14 -0.99
N LEU A 562 -17.39 -21.18 -0.34
CA LEU A 562 -18.30 -21.49 0.77
C LEU A 562 -19.46 -22.41 0.32
N GLU A 563 -19.97 -22.20 -0.90
CA GLU A 563 -20.99 -23.08 -1.49
C GLU A 563 -20.47 -24.50 -1.73
N ALA A 564 -19.25 -24.66 -2.25
CA ALA A 564 -18.63 -25.96 -2.47
C ALA A 564 -18.34 -26.68 -1.13
N ALA A 565 -17.76 -25.96 -0.16
CA ALA A 565 -17.47 -26.48 1.17
C ALA A 565 -18.76 -26.87 1.93
N SER A 566 -19.84 -26.11 1.77
CA SER A 566 -21.15 -26.42 2.35
C SER A 566 -21.74 -27.72 1.77
N LYS A 567 -21.66 -27.93 0.46
CA LYS A 567 -22.11 -29.17 -0.20
C LYS A 567 -21.31 -30.40 0.26
N ALA A 568 -20.00 -30.23 0.48
CA ALA A 568 -19.12 -31.30 0.94
C ALA A 568 -19.20 -31.56 2.46
N GLY A 569 -19.85 -30.67 3.24
CA GLY A 569 -19.84 -30.74 4.71
C GLY A 569 -18.49 -30.37 5.34
N CYS A 570 -17.60 -29.74 4.57
CA CYS A 570 -16.18 -29.60 4.86
C CYS A 570 -15.76 -28.24 5.46
N VAL A 571 -16.67 -27.40 5.94
CA VAL A 571 -16.26 -26.15 6.62
C VAL A 571 -15.65 -26.49 7.98
N HIS A 572 -14.31 -26.37 8.08
CA HIS A 572 -13.49 -26.60 9.28
C HIS A 572 -12.42 -25.50 9.39
N GLU A 573 -11.75 -25.39 10.55
CA GLU A 573 -10.60 -24.48 10.73
C GLU A 573 -9.34 -25.05 10.05
N ASP A 574 -9.34 -25.09 8.72
CA ASP A 574 -8.23 -25.53 7.89
C ASP A 574 -7.61 -24.36 7.10
N GLU A 575 -6.60 -24.66 6.27
CA GLU A 575 -5.91 -23.62 5.49
C GLU A 575 -6.85 -22.94 4.48
N ALA A 576 -7.86 -23.65 3.95
CA ALA A 576 -8.83 -23.05 3.05
C ALA A 576 -9.73 -22.04 3.79
N PHE A 577 -10.16 -22.34 5.02
CA PHE A 577 -10.88 -21.36 5.85
C PHE A 577 -9.99 -20.17 6.24
N ARG A 578 -8.69 -20.38 6.46
CA ARG A 578 -7.75 -19.26 6.66
C ARG A 578 -7.64 -18.36 5.44
N CYS A 579 -7.52 -18.92 4.23
CA CYS A 579 -7.57 -18.14 2.98
C CYS A 579 -8.85 -17.30 2.89
N PHE A 580 -10.00 -17.88 3.26
CA PHE A 580 -11.28 -17.16 3.30
C PHE A 580 -11.23 -16.02 4.31
N ALA A 581 -10.82 -16.28 5.55
CA ALA A 581 -10.75 -15.27 6.60
C ALA A 581 -9.79 -14.12 6.23
N ASP A 582 -8.63 -14.44 5.66
CA ASP A 582 -7.65 -13.46 5.21
C ASP A 582 -8.21 -12.58 4.09
N ALA A 583 -8.81 -13.18 3.05
CA ALA A 583 -9.42 -12.44 1.95
C ALA A 583 -10.55 -11.54 2.46
N PHE A 584 -11.38 -12.05 3.37
CA PHE A 584 -12.51 -11.34 3.93
C PHE A 584 -12.07 -10.14 4.78
N ALA A 585 -11.12 -10.32 5.68
CA ALA A 585 -10.57 -9.26 6.52
C ALA A 585 -9.84 -8.18 5.71
N GLN A 586 -9.12 -8.57 4.66
CA GLN A 586 -8.36 -7.64 3.83
C GLN A 586 -9.26 -6.78 2.94
N ILE A 587 -10.38 -7.34 2.47
CA ILE A 587 -11.42 -6.51 1.84
C ILE A 587 -12.07 -5.59 2.84
N GLU A 588 -12.38 -6.06 4.04
CA GLU A 588 -12.97 -5.18 5.05
C GLU A 588 -12.07 -3.97 5.32
N LEU A 589 -10.77 -4.20 5.49
CA LEU A 589 -9.78 -3.14 5.71
C LEU A 589 -9.64 -2.21 4.50
N HIS A 590 -9.59 -2.77 3.29
CA HIS A 590 -9.57 -2.02 2.03
C HIS A 590 -10.77 -1.09 1.90
N LEU A 591 -11.97 -1.62 2.16
CA LEU A 591 -13.23 -0.90 2.10
C LEU A 591 -13.32 0.20 3.17
N GLN A 592 -12.85 -0.08 4.40
CA GLN A 592 -12.82 0.91 5.48
C GLN A 592 -11.89 2.06 5.14
N ARG A 593 -10.69 1.76 4.61
CA ARG A 593 -9.69 2.79 4.27
C ARG A 593 -10.10 3.64 3.07
N THR A 594 -10.64 3.02 2.02
CA THR A 594 -11.15 3.75 0.85
C THR A 594 -12.33 4.67 1.17
N LEU A 595 -13.11 4.36 2.21
CA LEU A 595 -14.14 5.24 2.76
C LEU A 595 -13.57 6.43 3.53
N ILE A 596 -12.55 6.20 4.36
CA ILE A 596 -11.95 7.23 5.23
C ILE A 596 -11.10 8.19 4.40
N ASP A 597 -10.34 7.67 3.44
CA ASP A 597 -9.52 8.44 2.51
C ASP A 597 -9.61 7.80 1.12
N PRO A 598 -10.43 8.35 0.20
CA PRO A 598 -10.62 7.83 -1.15
C PRO A 598 -9.35 7.85 -2.01
N LEU A 599 -8.30 8.53 -1.54
CA LEU A 599 -7.00 8.64 -2.20
C LEU A 599 -5.94 7.74 -1.53
N ASP A 600 -6.30 6.93 -0.53
CA ASP A 600 -5.37 5.99 0.10
C ASP A 600 -4.97 4.86 -0.85
N ASP A 601 -3.68 4.49 -0.86
CA ASP A 601 -3.19 3.38 -1.70
C ASP A 601 -3.44 2.04 -0.99
N THR A 602 -4.65 1.57 -1.19
CA THR A 602 -5.14 0.28 -0.70
C THR A 602 -4.90 -0.84 -1.71
N ALA A 603 -4.18 -0.59 -2.82
CA ALA A 603 -3.97 -1.56 -3.90
C ALA A 603 -3.33 -2.87 -3.41
N HIS A 604 -2.43 -2.79 -2.43
CA HIS A 604 -1.80 -3.94 -1.81
C HIS A 604 -2.78 -4.80 -1.00
N MET A 605 -3.76 -4.17 -0.34
CA MET A 605 -4.77 -4.88 0.46
C MET A 605 -5.71 -5.66 -0.44
N ILE A 606 -6.23 -5.01 -1.49
CA ILE A 606 -7.07 -5.69 -2.47
C ILE A 606 -6.27 -6.75 -3.25
N ALA A 607 -5.01 -6.50 -3.60
CA ALA A 607 -4.16 -7.51 -4.26
C ALA A 607 -3.91 -8.72 -3.37
N PHE A 608 -3.70 -8.52 -2.07
CA PHE A 608 -3.55 -9.63 -1.13
C PHE A 608 -4.86 -10.40 -0.94
N ALA A 609 -6.00 -9.69 -0.89
CA ALA A 609 -7.32 -10.33 -0.85
C ALA A 609 -7.60 -11.16 -2.11
N GLU A 610 -7.27 -10.63 -3.30
CA GLU A 610 -7.34 -11.35 -4.57
C GLU A 610 -6.44 -12.58 -4.59
N GLN A 611 -5.21 -12.48 -4.06
CA GLN A 611 -4.31 -13.62 -3.96
C GLN A 611 -4.92 -14.73 -3.09
N ARG A 612 -5.42 -14.40 -1.89
CA ARG A 612 -6.00 -15.40 -0.98
C ARG A 612 -7.30 -15.99 -1.53
N ALA A 613 -8.13 -15.20 -2.21
CA ALA A 613 -9.32 -15.71 -2.87
C ALA A 613 -9.04 -16.55 -4.13
N ALA A 614 -7.96 -16.27 -4.87
CA ALA A 614 -7.52 -17.13 -5.96
C ALA A 614 -7.03 -18.51 -5.45
N GLU A 615 -6.47 -18.57 -4.23
CA GLU A 615 -6.14 -19.85 -3.58
C GLU A 615 -7.41 -20.64 -3.20
N LEU A 616 -8.50 -19.97 -2.81
CA LEU A 616 -9.79 -20.62 -2.54
C LEU A 616 -10.36 -21.36 -3.76
N ASP A 617 -10.21 -20.79 -4.96
CA ASP A 617 -10.67 -21.45 -6.19
C ASP A 617 -9.95 -22.80 -6.40
N ARG A 618 -8.67 -22.91 -6.01
CA ARG A 618 -7.91 -24.18 -6.07
C ARG A 618 -8.49 -25.20 -5.09
N TYR A 619 -8.70 -24.82 -3.83
CA TYR A 619 -9.30 -25.68 -2.82
C TYR A 619 -10.74 -26.09 -3.19
N GLY A 620 -11.51 -25.19 -3.79
CA GLY A 620 -12.87 -25.47 -4.29
C GLY A 620 -12.89 -26.54 -5.39
N ALA A 621 -11.91 -26.50 -6.31
CA ALA A 621 -11.77 -27.50 -7.35
C ALA A 621 -11.46 -28.90 -6.78
N GLU A 622 -10.61 -28.98 -5.75
CA GLU A 622 -10.29 -30.23 -5.05
C GLU A 622 -11.52 -30.83 -4.33
N LEU A 623 -12.33 -29.99 -3.69
CA LEU A 623 -13.59 -30.40 -3.05
C LEU A 623 -14.62 -30.94 -4.05
N SER A 624 -14.70 -30.34 -5.24
CA SER A 624 -15.65 -30.73 -6.29
C SER A 624 -15.35 -32.12 -6.89
N ALA A 625 -14.07 -32.51 -6.95
CA ALA A 625 -13.68 -33.85 -7.40
C ALA A 625 -14.04 -34.95 -6.40
N GLY A 626 -14.05 -34.65 -5.10
CA GLY A 626 -14.38 -35.61 -4.02
C GLY A 626 -15.88 -35.76 -3.73
N ALA A 627 -16.70 -34.74 -4.02
CA ALA A 627 -18.13 -34.72 -3.66
C ALA A 627 -19.02 -35.66 -4.50
N ALA A 628 -18.50 -36.27 -5.57
CA ALA A 628 -19.24 -37.23 -6.39
C ALA A 628 -19.32 -38.65 -5.79
N VAL A 629 -18.66 -38.92 -4.66
CA VAL A 629 -18.63 -40.25 -4.05
C VAL A 629 -18.88 -40.19 -2.54
N ALA A 630 -20.15 -40.29 -2.15
CA ALA A 630 -20.55 -40.83 -0.85
C ALA A 630 -21.90 -41.57 -1.07
N VAL A 631 -22.19 -42.77 -0.56
CA VAL A 631 -22.07 -43.36 0.80
C VAL A 631 -22.24 -44.92 0.66
N PRO A 632 -22.06 -45.81 1.68
CA PRO A 632 -20.97 -46.11 2.63
C PRO A 632 -20.47 -47.60 2.57
N GLU A 633 -19.40 -47.98 3.29
CA GLU A 633 -19.42 -49.11 4.27
C GLU A 633 -18.07 -49.32 5.00
N THR A 634 -18.19 -49.38 6.33
CA THR A 634 -17.41 -50.09 7.38
C THR A 634 -15.97 -50.60 7.15
N GLY A 635 -15.07 -50.10 8.02
CA GLY A 635 -14.22 -50.93 8.91
C GLY A 635 -12.90 -51.50 8.37
N ALA A 636 -11.77 -50.93 8.81
CA ALA A 636 -10.56 -51.66 9.20
C ALA A 636 -9.58 -50.73 9.92
N GLU A 637 -9.16 -51.13 11.12
CA GLU A 637 -8.02 -50.58 11.85
C GLU A 637 -6.72 -50.91 11.11
N GLU A 638 -5.80 -49.95 11.03
CA GLU A 638 -4.37 -50.27 10.92
C GLU A 638 -3.54 -49.20 11.65
N THR A 639 -2.62 -49.72 12.45
CA THR A 639 -1.81 -49.07 13.48
C THR A 639 -0.75 -48.13 12.91
N ALA A 640 -0.72 -46.87 13.36
CA ALA A 640 0.37 -45.92 13.10
C ALA A 640 1.26 -45.74 14.34
N SER A 641 2.56 -45.95 14.11
CA SER A 641 3.68 -45.80 15.04
C SER A 641 3.79 -44.36 15.58
N VAL A 642 4.03 -44.26 16.89
CA VAL A 642 4.39 -43.02 17.60
C VAL A 642 5.80 -42.63 17.19
N ALA A 643 5.92 -41.54 16.42
CA ALA A 643 7.16 -40.80 16.21
C ALA A 643 6.88 -39.31 16.54
N ALA A 644 7.86 -38.70 17.20
CA ALA A 644 7.89 -37.38 17.82
C ALA A 644 7.01 -36.28 17.20
N ALA A 645 6.39 -35.49 18.09
CA ALA A 645 5.70 -34.24 17.76
C ALA A 645 6.57 -33.35 16.84
N PRO A 646 5.99 -32.71 15.81
CA PRO A 646 6.75 -31.81 14.94
C PRO A 646 7.22 -30.60 15.75
N ALA A 647 8.49 -30.24 15.58
CA ALA A 647 8.99 -28.94 16.02
C ALA A 647 8.12 -27.85 15.39
N ARG A 648 7.59 -26.92 16.20
CA ARG A 648 6.96 -25.70 15.69
C ARG A 648 8.02 -24.98 14.85
N ASN A 649 7.76 -24.73 13.56
CA ASN A 649 8.66 -23.95 12.71
C ASN A 649 8.75 -22.54 13.29
N TYR A 650 9.89 -22.19 13.88
CA TYR A 650 10.14 -20.84 14.41
C TYR A 650 10.16 -19.83 13.26
N VAL A 651 9.59 -18.64 13.50
CA VAL A 651 9.69 -17.56 12.54
C VAL A 651 11.13 -17.02 12.56
N GLU A 652 11.71 -16.87 11.38
CA GLU A 652 13.04 -16.29 11.19
C GLU A 652 12.91 -14.86 10.69
N ASP A 653 13.80 -13.98 11.17
CA ASP A 653 13.89 -12.62 10.66
C ASP A 653 14.34 -12.63 9.19
N ARG A 654 13.83 -11.67 8.43
CA ARG A 654 14.32 -11.35 7.09
C ARG A 654 15.28 -10.17 7.21
N ASP A 655 16.15 -10.02 6.21
CA ASP A 655 17.04 -8.85 6.15
C ASP A 655 16.22 -7.56 6.09
N ILE A 656 16.29 -6.74 7.16
CA ILE A 656 15.66 -5.42 7.19
C ILE A 656 16.38 -4.53 6.18
N PRO A 657 15.67 -3.99 5.17
CA PRO A 657 16.29 -3.13 4.17
C PRO A 657 16.99 -1.93 4.83
N PRO A 658 18.22 -1.56 4.41
CA PRO A 658 18.99 -0.48 5.03
C PRO A 658 18.26 0.88 5.06
N GLU A 659 17.34 1.10 4.13
CA GLU A 659 16.50 2.30 3.99
C GLU A 659 15.40 2.43 5.05
N PHE A 660 14.94 1.32 5.65
CA PHE A 660 13.94 1.32 6.72
C PHE A 660 14.56 1.14 8.11
N ARG A 661 15.82 0.70 8.18
CA ARG A 661 16.49 0.33 9.43
C ARG A 661 16.62 1.49 10.42
N GLU A 662 17.07 2.66 9.96
CA GLU A 662 17.30 3.81 10.85
C GLU A 662 15.97 4.34 11.43
N VAL A 663 14.93 4.46 10.60
CA VAL A 663 13.58 4.88 11.01
C VAL A 663 12.93 3.85 11.93
N PHE A 664 13.03 2.57 11.59
CA PHE A 664 12.51 1.49 12.41
C PHE A 664 13.18 1.44 13.78
N LEU A 665 14.50 1.66 13.86
CA LEU A 665 15.23 1.70 15.12
C LEU A 665 14.80 2.92 15.96
N GLU A 666 14.72 4.11 15.38
CA GLU A 666 14.29 5.33 16.07
C GLU A 666 12.85 5.19 16.61
N GLU A 667 11.90 4.73 15.79
CA GLU A 667 10.51 4.49 16.21
C GLU A 667 10.41 3.37 17.26
N SER A 668 11.20 2.30 17.11
CA SER A 668 11.22 1.21 18.08
C SER A 668 11.81 1.65 19.43
N GLU A 669 12.85 2.48 19.43
CA GLU A 669 13.44 3.05 20.64
C GLU A 669 12.44 3.95 21.37
N GLU A 670 11.72 4.83 20.66
CA GLU A 670 10.65 5.67 21.25
C GLU A 670 9.52 4.82 21.86
N ILE A 671 9.09 3.75 21.17
CA ILE A 671 8.05 2.84 21.68
C ILE A 671 8.55 2.07 22.91
N VAL A 672 9.81 1.63 22.92
CA VAL A 672 10.42 0.94 24.07
C VAL A 672 10.51 1.86 25.29
N GLU A 673 10.92 3.12 25.11
CA GLU A 673 10.96 4.10 26.20
C GLU A 673 9.57 4.34 26.80
N GLU A 674 8.55 4.47 25.95
CA GLU A 674 7.17 4.68 26.40
C GLU A 674 6.58 3.43 27.06
N LEU A 675 6.85 2.23 26.54
CA LEU A 675 6.47 0.96 27.16
C LEU A 675 7.08 0.80 28.55
N ALA A 676 8.37 1.10 28.73
CA ALA A 676 9.03 1.04 30.04
C ALA A 676 8.39 2.01 31.05
N ARG A 677 8.02 3.21 30.59
CA ARG A 677 7.31 4.20 31.41
C ARG A 677 5.92 3.71 31.82
N LEU A 678 5.13 3.22 30.86
CA LEU A 678 3.77 2.73 31.09
C LEU A 678 3.75 1.48 31.99
N MET A 679 4.71 0.56 31.82
CA MET A 679 4.85 -0.62 32.67
C MET A 679 5.12 -0.23 34.13
N THR A 680 6.02 0.72 34.38
CA THR A 680 6.32 1.19 35.75
C THR A 680 5.09 1.79 36.44
N VAL A 681 4.22 2.47 35.68
CA VAL A 681 2.97 3.04 36.20
C VAL A 681 1.94 1.95 36.48
N TRP A 682 1.77 1.00 35.56
CA TRP A 682 0.79 -0.07 35.69
C TRP A 682 1.10 -1.04 36.84
N GLU A 683 2.37 -1.33 37.12
CA GLU A 683 2.77 -2.17 38.26
C GLU A 683 2.40 -1.59 39.65
N LEU A 684 2.21 -0.26 39.72
CA LEU A 684 1.78 0.41 40.96
C LEU A 684 0.26 0.35 41.15
N ASP A 685 -0.51 0.17 40.07
CA ASP A 685 -1.97 0.10 40.08
C ASP A 685 -2.50 -0.81 38.94
N PRO A 686 -2.45 -2.14 39.11
CA PRO A 686 -2.72 -3.11 38.04
C PRO A 686 -4.19 -3.17 37.60
N GLU A 687 -5.12 -2.61 38.40
CA GLU A 687 -6.56 -2.56 38.09
C GLU A 687 -6.91 -1.38 37.14
N ALA A 688 -5.97 -0.47 36.88
CA ALA A 688 -6.16 0.68 35.99
C ALA A 688 -6.00 0.29 34.50
N ASN A 689 -7.08 -0.25 33.91
CA ASN A 689 -7.12 -0.79 32.54
C ASN A 689 -6.70 0.17 31.41
N ASP A 690 -6.68 1.48 31.63
CA ASP A 690 -6.33 2.43 30.55
C ASP A 690 -4.84 2.38 30.18
N HIS A 691 -3.94 2.16 31.15
CA HIS A 691 -2.52 1.95 30.87
C HIS A 691 -2.25 0.63 30.15
N LEU A 692 -3.03 -0.41 30.47
CA LEU A 692 -2.93 -1.72 29.83
C LEU A 692 -3.36 -1.67 28.35
N LYS A 693 -4.36 -0.85 28.00
CA LYS A 693 -4.76 -0.59 26.60
C LYS A 693 -3.66 0.13 25.81
N ASP A 694 -2.96 1.06 26.43
CA ASP A 694 -1.84 1.77 25.79
C ASP A 694 -0.65 0.82 25.59
N ILE A 695 -0.29 0.01 26.59
CA ILE A 695 0.74 -1.03 26.47
C ILE A 695 0.40 -2.03 25.34
N ARG A 696 -0.85 -2.52 25.30
CA ARG A 696 -1.37 -3.40 24.24
C ARG A 696 -1.27 -2.74 22.86
N ARG A 697 -1.55 -1.44 22.74
CA ARG A 697 -1.45 -0.67 21.49
C ARG A 697 0.01 -0.61 21.01
N HIS A 698 0.98 -0.41 21.91
CA HIS A 698 2.39 -0.42 21.54
C HIS A 698 2.86 -1.79 21.04
N PHE A 699 2.42 -2.90 21.67
CA PHE A 699 2.69 -4.25 21.16
C PHE A 699 1.99 -4.56 19.83
N HIS A 700 0.79 -4.00 19.61
CA HIS A 700 0.12 -4.06 18.30
C HIS A 700 0.92 -3.33 17.21
N THR A 701 1.49 -2.16 17.53
CA THR A 701 2.40 -1.45 16.62
C THR A 701 3.64 -2.28 16.33
N PHE A 702 4.25 -2.95 17.32
CA PHE A 702 5.39 -3.85 17.05
C PHE A 702 5.04 -5.07 16.19
N LYS A 703 3.84 -5.66 16.36
CA LYS A 703 3.33 -6.70 15.46
C LYS A 703 3.25 -6.20 14.02
N GLY A 704 2.74 -4.99 13.81
CA GLY A 704 2.60 -4.36 12.49
C GLY A 704 3.94 -3.99 11.87
N ASN A 705 4.72 -3.16 12.58
CA ASN A 705 6.00 -2.64 12.13
C ASN A 705 7.01 -3.76 11.90
N GLY A 706 7.10 -4.73 12.82
CA GLY A 706 8.03 -5.86 12.72
C GLY A 706 7.76 -6.73 11.48
N ARG A 707 6.49 -7.04 11.18
CA ARG A 707 6.13 -7.79 9.96
C ARG A 707 6.33 -6.98 8.68
N ALA A 708 6.13 -5.67 8.74
CA ALA A 708 6.29 -4.78 7.59
C ALA A 708 7.76 -4.66 7.13
N VAL A 709 8.71 -4.63 8.08
CA VAL A 709 10.15 -4.45 7.77
C VAL A 709 10.96 -5.75 7.76
N GLY A 710 10.36 -6.88 8.14
CA GLY A 710 11.01 -8.19 8.18
C GLY A 710 11.61 -8.59 9.53
N ALA A 711 11.45 -7.77 10.58
CA ALA A 711 11.74 -8.11 11.97
C ALA A 711 10.65 -9.03 12.57
N ASN A 712 10.56 -10.24 12.01
CA ASN A 712 9.50 -11.19 12.31
C ASN A 712 9.51 -11.70 13.76
N VAL A 713 10.69 -11.83 14.38
CA VAL A 713 10.84 -12.23 15.79
C VAL A 713 10.25 -11.16 16.71
N LEU A 714 10.51 -9.88 16.43
CA LEU A 714 9.87 -8.77 17.16
C LEU A 714 8.36 -8.74 16.90
N GLY A 715 7.94 -8.97 15.66
CA GLY A 715 6.52 -9.02 15.29
C GLY A 715 5.77 -10.19 15.95
N GLU A 716 6.42 -11.33 16.15
CA GLU A 716 5.87 -12.50 16.83
C GLU A 716 5.79 -12.27 18.35
N LEU A 717 6.83 -11.69 18.96
CA LEU A 717 6.80 -11.25 20.36
C LEU A 717 5.66 -10.25 20.58
N GLY A 718 5.57 -9.22 19.73
CA GLY A 718 4.53 -8.20 19.79
C GLY A 718 3.13 -8.80 19.65
N TRP A 719 2.95 -9.78 18.76
CA TRP A 719 1.69 -10.52 18.67
C TRP A 719 1.39 -11.34 19.92
N SER A 720 2.37 -12.07 20.48
CA SER A 720 2.17 -12.91 21.67
C SER A 720 1.84 -12.10 22.93
N ALA A 721 2.50 -10.95 23.12
CA ALA A 721 2.24 -10.04 24.22
C ALA A 721 0.90 -9.33 24.03
N GLN A 722 0.55 -8.96 22.79
CA GLN A 722 -0.78 -8.41 22.48
C GLN A 722 -1.89 -9.42 22.78
N ASP A 723 -1.76 -10.68 22.36
CA ASP A 723 -2.76 -11.74 22.64
C ASP A 723 -2.92 -12.00 24.14
N LEU A 724 -1.81 -12.00 24.88
CA LEU A 724 -1.84 -12.10 26.34
C LEU A 724 -2.57 -10.91 26.98
N LEU A 725 -2.26 -9.69 26.55
CA LEU A 725 -2.89 -8.46 27.06
C LEU A 725 -4.36 -8.32 26.68
N ASP A 726 -4.74 -8.82 25.49
CA ASP A 726 -6.13 -8.91 25.05
C ASP A 726 -6.93 -9.76 26.07
N ARG A 727 -6.39 -10.92 26.49
CA ARG A 727 -7.01 -11.76 27.52
C ARG A 727 -7.08 -11.12 28.90
N VAL A 728 -6.11 -10.29 29.28
CA VAL A 728 -6.14 -9.57 30.56
C VAL A 728 -7.19 -8.46 30.54
N LEU A 729 -7.27 -7.72 29.43
CA LEU A 729 -8.27 -6.67 29.21
C LEU A 729 -9.69 -7.22 29.12
N ASP A 730 -9.83 -8.43 28.55
CA ASP A 730 -11.08 -9.17 28.47
C ASP A 730 -11.44 -9.86 29.81
N GLY A 731 -10.53 -9.84 30.79
CA GLY A 731 -10.73 -10.42 32.12
C GLY A 731 -10.56 -11.94 32.19
N ASP A 732 -10.09 -12.57 31.10
CA ASP A 732 -9.76 -13.99 31.03
C ASP A 732 -8.52 -14.35 31.86
N ILE A 733 -7.62 -13.38 32.10
CA ILE A 733 -6.40 -13.55 32.92
C ILE A 733 -6.33 -12.43 33.96
N ALA A 734 -6.19 -12.78 35.24
CA ALA A 734 -6.03 -11.80 36.31
C ALA A 734 -4.63 -11.14 36.26
N PRO A 735 -4.50 -9.82 36.52
CA PRO A 735 -3.22 -9.09 36.55
C PRO A 735 -2.37 -9.41 37.79
N ASP A 736 -2.10 -10.70 38.02
CA ASP A 736 -1.34 -11.21 39.17
C ASP A 736 0.17 -10.94 39.06
N ASP A 737 0.90 -11.21 40.16
CA ASP A 737 2.34 -10.97 40.24
C ASP A 737 3.13 -11.76 39.17
N LYS A 738 2.62 -12.91 38.71
CA LYS A 738 3.27 -13.74 37.69
C LYS A 738 3.16 -13.09 36.31
N LEU A 739 1.99 -12.54 35.98
CA LEU A 739 1.77 -11.81 34.73
C LEU A 739 2.55 -10.50 34.68
N GLN A 740 2.55 -9.75 35.78
CA GLN A 740 3.36 -8.53 35.88
C GLN A 740 4.85 -8.83 35.70
N ALA A 741 5.36 -9.90 36.33
CA ALA A 741 6.73 -10.35 36.14
C ALA A 741 7.03 -10.75 34.68
N LEU A 742 6.12 -11.46 34.00
CA LEU A 742 6.32 -11.84 32.60
C LEU A 742 6.32 -10.61 31.67
N LEU A 743 5.39 -9.67 31.84
CA LEU A 743 5.36 -8.46 31.00
C LEU A 743 6.58 -7.58 31.26
N ARG A 744 7.07 -7.52 32.50
CA ARG A 744 8.34 -6.87 32.82
C ARG A 744 9.51 -7.54 32.10
N ASP A 745 9.63 -8.87 32.18
CA ASP A 745 10.67 -9.62 31.48
C ASP A 745 10.63 -9.37 29.94
N VAL A 746 9.42 -9.25 29.37
CA VAL A 746 9.21 -8.93 27.95
C VAL A 746 9.69 -7.52 27.63
N VAL A 747 9.30 -6.52 28.40
CA VAL A 747 9.70 -5.12 28.19
C VAL A 747 11.21 -4.92 28.38
N ASP A 748 11.81 -5.58 29.38
CA ASP A 748 13.25 -5.54 29.64
C ASP A 748 14.07 -6.19 28.51
N ALA A 749 13.49 -7.13 27.76
CA ALA A 749 14.13 -7.76 26.61
C ALA A 749 14.07 -6.94 25.31
N LEU A 750 13.14 -5.97 25.20
CA LEU A 750 12.94 -5.18 23.99
C LEU A 750 14.14 -4.30 23.59
N PRO A 751 14.84 -3.58 24.50
CA PRO A 751 16.00 -2.77 24.12
C PRO A 751 17.11 -3.60 23.44
N GLY A 752 17.38 -4.81 23.97
CA GLY A 752 18.38 -5.72 23.41
C GLY A 752 17.98 -6.28 22.05
N LEU A 753 16.69 -6.62 21.89
CA LEU A 753 16.13 -7.11 20.64
C LEU A 753 16.12 -6.01 19.56
N VAL A 754 15.71 -4.79 19.89
CA VAL A 754 15.71 -3.65 18.97
C VAL A 754 17.14 -3.30 18.54
N ALA A 755 18.09 -3.24 19.48
CA ALA A 755 19.50 -2.99 19.18
C ALA A 755 20.13 -4.07 18.26
N SER A 756 19.60 -5.30 18.27
CA SER A 756 20.08 -6.40 17.41
C SER A 756 19.84 -6.16 15.90
N PHE A 757 18.88 -5.29 15.56
CA PHE A 757 18.56 -4.93 14.19
C PHE A 757 19.46 -3.80 13.62
N GLY A 758 20.39 -3.27 14.43
CA GLY A 758 21.43 -2.33 14.04
C GLY A 758 22.71 -3.00 13.49
N ASP A 759 23.89 -2.53 13.93
CA ASP A 759 25.21 -3.00 13.44
C ASP A 759 25.93 -3.99 14.40
N ALA A 760 25.26 -4.47 15.46
CA ALA A 760 25.87 -5.31 16.48
C ALA A 760 25.68 -6.82 16.22
N ALA A 761 26.77 -7.58 16.28
CA ALA A 761 26.80 -9.02 16.06
C ALA A 761 26.09 -9.82 17.16
N GLY A 762 25.25 -10.78 16.74
CA GLY A 762 24.88 -11.98 17.52
C GLY A 762 24.03 -11.72 18.75
N PHE A 763 22.80 -11.24 18.57
CA PHE A 763 21.79 -11.31 19.63
C PHE A 763 21.27 -12.75 19.75
N ASP A 764 21.23 -13.29 20.96
CA ASP A 764 20.66 -14.60 21.21
C ASP A 764 19.13 -14.52 21.24
N VAL A 765 18.53 -14.83 20.10
CA VAL A 765 17.07 -14.85 19.89
C VAL A 765 16.38 -15.92 20.77
N THR A 766 17.13 -16.85 21.36
CA THR A 766 16.58 -17.93 22.20
C THR A 766 15.81 -17.37 23.39
N THR A 767 16.34 -16.38 24.09
CA THR A 767 15.67 -15.74 25.24
C THR A 767 14.36 -15.06 24.83
N THR A 768 14.36 -14.33 23.71
CA THR A 768 13.15 -13.69 23.17
C THR A 768 12.10 -14.72 22.75
N ARG A 769 12.53 -15.83 22.13
CA ARG A 769 11.64 -16.94 21.77
C ARG A 769 11.09 -17.64 23.01
N GLU A 770 11.87 -17.79 24.07
CA GLU A 770 11.41 -18.31 25.35
C GLU A 770 10.36 -17.40 25.99
N LEU A 771 10.55 -16.08 25.96
CA LEU A 771 9.57 -15.10 26.42
C LEU A 771 8.30 -15.10 25.58
N THR A 772 8.44 -15.16 24.25
CA THR A 772 7.31 -15.31 23.31
C THR A 772 6.51 -16.57 23.62
N ASN A 773 7.19 -17.70 23.85
CA ASN A 773 6.56 -18.96 24.25
C ASN A 773 5.98 -18.90 25.67
N ARG A 774 6.54 -18.12 26.59
CA ARG A 774 5.94 -17.88 27.91
C ARG A 774 4.68 -17.03 27.79
N CYS A 775 4.64 -16.02 26.93
CA CYS A 775 3.43 -15.24 26.64
C CYS A 775 2.35 -16.12 26.04
N PHE A 776 2.66 -16.94 25.03
CA PHE A 776 1.69 -17.90 24.50
C PHE A 776 1.26 -18.92 25.54
N ARG A 777 2.20 -19.51 26.30
CA ARG A 777 1.83 -20.47 27.35
C ARG A 777 1.00 -19.85 28.44
N MET A 778 1.24 -18.60 28.83
CA MET A 778 0.44 -17.96 29.88
C MET A 778 -0.90 -17.47 29.35
N ALA A 779 -0.96 -17.08 28.08
CA ALA A 779 -2.21 -16.88 27.37
C ALA A 779 -3.00 -18.20 27.29
N GLU A 780 -2.34 -19.31 26.96
CA GLU A 780 -2.90 -20.68 26.88
C GLU A 780 -3.27 -21.25 28.27
N ASN A 781 -2.48 -20.95 29.32
CA ASN A 781 -2.60 -21.42 30.70
C ASN A 781 -3.25 -20.37 31.64
N GLY A 782 -4.05 -19.43 31.13
CA GLY A 782 -4.99 -18.59 31.93
C GLY A 782 -6.14 -19.40 32.54
N VAL A 783 -5.81 -20.62 32.88
CA VAL A 783 -6.51 -21.89 32.91
C VAL A 783 -5.47 -22.71 33.68
N ASP A 784 -5.52 -22.61 35.01
CA ASP A 784 -4.42 -22.81 35.96
C ASP A 784 -3.75 -24.20 35.80
N ASP A 785 -2.43 -24.35 35.97
CA ASP A 785 -1.86 -25.68 36.25
C ASP A 785 -0.85 -25.60 37.41
N LEU A 786 -1.12 -26.47 38.38
CA LEU A 786 -0.69 -26.54 39.76
C LEU A 786 0.68 -27.23 39.92
N ALA A 787 1.66 -26.88 39.08
CA ALA A 787 2.99 -27.51 39.12
C ALA A 787 4.08 -26.67 39.80
N SER A 788 3.74 -25.54 40.46
CA SER A 788 4.72 -24.71 41.17
C SER A 788 5.03 -25.15 42.60
N ASP A 789 4.27 -26.08 43.18
CA ASP A 789 4.45 -26.49 44.58
C ASP A 789 4.80 -27.98 44.71
N MET A 790 6.07 -28.35 44.52
CA MET A 790 6.68 -29.46 45.26
C MET A 790 8.21 -29.26 45.40
N PRO A 791 8.81 -29.60 46.57
CA PRO A 791 10.19 -29.21 46.90
C PRO A 791 11.23 -30.10 46.21
N GLN A 792 12.39 -29.49 45.94
CA GLN A 792 13.61 -30.17 45.47
C GLN A 792 14.02 -31.31 46.41
N LEU A 793 14.30 -32.49 45.82
CA LEU A 793 15.05 -33.56 46.47
C LEU A 793 16.40 -33.71 45.79
N ASP A 794 17.46 -33.37 46.53
CA ASP A 794 18.84 -33.62 46.15
C ASP A 794 19.22 -35.11 46.30
N ASP A 795 20.16 -35.49 45.41
CA ASP A 795 21.33 -36.35 45.63
C ASP A 795 21.37 -37.79 45.09
N ALA A 796 22.56 -38.09 44.56
CA ALA A 796 23.27 -39.36 44.50
C ALA A 796 23.03 -40.38 43.35
N GLY A 797 23.79 -40.19 42.25
CA GLY A 797 24.86 -41.12 41.83
C GLY A 797 24.54 -42.37 40.97
N VAL A 798 25.62 -42.87 40.31
CA VAL A 798 25.84 -44.18 39.63
C VAL A 798 25.85 -44.09 38.06
N PRO A 799 26.82 -44.74 37.35
CA PRO A 799 27.83 -44.12 36.46
C PRO A 799 27.70 -44.52 34.96
N PRO A 800 28.60 -44.09 34.02
CA PRO A 800 28.36 -44.28 32.60
C PRO A 800 28.72 -45.70 32.12
N ALA A 801 27.82 -46.26 31.31
CA ALA A 801 28.02 -47.52 30.61
C ALA A 801 28.82 -47.32 29.32
N THR A 802 29.77 -48.22 29.13
CA THR A 802 30.77 -48.27 28.06
C THR A 802 30.27 -48.98 26.78
N GLY A 803 30.67 -48.41 25.64
CA GLY A 803 31.11 -49.13 24.43
C GLY A 803 30.11 -49.28 23.28
N PRO A 804 30.55 -49.75 22.09
CA PRO A 804 31.92 -49.85 21.56
C PRO A 804 32.13 -49.04 20.26
N GLY A 805 33.40 -48.73 19.97
CA GLY A 805 33.80 -47.81 18.90
C GLY A 805 33.90 -48.39 17.49
N SER A 806 34.17 -47.48 16.56
CA SER A 806 34.98 -47.72 15.36
C SER A 806 35.52 -46.37 14.86
N GLU A 807 36.77 -46.08 15.23
CA GLU A 807 37.58 -45.05 14.58
C GLU A 807 38.14 -45.61 13.27
N THR A 808 37.96 -44.87 12.18
CA THR A 808 38.79 -45.00 10.98
C THR A 808 39.66 -43.77 10.84
N SER A 809 40.93 -43.88 11.18
CA SER A 809 41.99 -42.97 10.73
C SER A 809 43.07 -43.80 10.07
N ALA A 810 43.31 -43.52 8.79
CA ALA A 810 44.35 -44.12 7.98
C ALA A 810 45.66 -43.38 8.23
N LEU A 811 46.74 -44.11 8.53
CA LEU A 811 48.11 -43.88 8.05
C LEU A 811 49.04 -45.03 8.48
N HIS A 812 49.55 -45.72 7.46
CA HIS A 812 50.69 -46.66 7.43
C HIS A 812 52.03 -45.99 7.85
N PRO A 813 53.22 -46.67 7.88
CA PRO A 813 53.56 -48.07 7.52
C PRO A 813 54.60 -48.79 8.43
N ALA A 814 54.97 -50.01 7.98
CA ALA A 814 56.22 -50.78 8.21
C ALA A 814 56.24 -51.71 9.45
N GLY A 815 56.65 -52.98 9.37
CA GLY A 815 57.13 -53.82 8.27
C GLY A 815 57.46 -55.24 8.79
N HIS A 816 57.69 -56.16 7.86
CA HIS A 816 58.43 -57.43 7.98
C HIS A 816 58.03 -58.44 9.07
N SER A 817 57.35 -59.53 8.71
CA SER A 817 57.93 -60.81 8.21
C SER A 817 56.84 -61.87 8.11
#